data_AF-B4L836-F1
#
_entry.id   AF-B4L836-F1
#
_cell.length_a   1.000
_cell.length_b   1.000
_cell.length_c   1.000
_cell.angle_alpha   90.00
_cell.angle_beta   90.00
_cell.angle_gamma   90.00
#
_symmetry.space_group_name_H-M   'P 1'
#
loop_
_entity.id
_entity.type
_entity.pdbx_description
1 polymer ?
#
loop_
_entity_poly.entity_id
_entity_poly.type
_entity_poly.pdbx_seq_one_letter_code
_entity_poly.pdbx_strand_id
1 'polypeptide(L)'
;MAASVVKAPKCVAKAKDVAQTRPAQASDDNGRWWALLGLVLLFTFATRFYKVTEPDHICWDETHFGKMGSWYINRTFFFDVHPPLGKMLIGLSGYLTGYNGTFPFEKPGDKYNGTRYQGMRYFCTTLGALIMPMGFDTVYDLTRSHEAALLSAAYLIFDVGLLTLNQYILLDPILLFFMMGSVWGMVKISKCTAAGGSYTRRWWLWLLFTGTMLSCTISVKFVGLFVVLLVGLHTASELWLILGDLEKPIVETVKQLACRAIALIVWPVLLYTIFFYIHLRVLNRSGHGDGFYSSAFQSRLIGNSLYNASMPRDVAFGALVTIKNHKTGGGYLHSHSHLYPKGSGARQQQITTYTHKDDNNIWLVKPYDQPAVPKGELRLLRHGDLLRLEHLVTKRNLHSHSEPAPMTKKHLQVTGYGELGVGDANDVWRVLIVGGKQNDTVHTVTSRLIFVHYLQSCVLTSSGKQLPKWGFEQQEVSCNLNIRDKNAQWNVEDNQHKLLPSVSFSIYAPGFFARFLESHAVMLQGNAGLKPKEGEVTSRPWQWPINYRGQFFSGSSYRIYLLGNPLIWWSNLVFLLLFISIFLCNAILQQRRAGLAARQAAAVEQSATQELCSCCPAETLPEPTAVAVLSEQSPQRMSLQAAAWLFIGWLLHYLPFWAMGRVLYFHHYFPALIFNSLLTGIMFNYIIRSLPRWLQHALLGSLLSALVYSFVLFSPLAYGMSGPLANEPNSTMHKLKWLSTWEF
;
A
#
# COMPACT_ATOMS: atom_id res chain seq x y z
N MET A 1 18.83 -94.17 21.50
CA MET A 1 17.38 -93.98 21.26
C MET A 1 17.14 -92.48 21.17
N ALA A 2 17.34 -91.89 19.98
CA ALA A 2 16.37 -91.77 18.90
C ALA A 2 15.38 -90.62 19.18
N ALA A 3 15.68 -89.49 18.54
CA ALA A 3 14.90 -88.28 18.47
C ALA A 3 13.56 -88.50 17.76
N SER A 4 12.53 -87.76 18.18
CA SER A 4 11.31 -87.56 17.41
C SER A 4 10.92 -86.08 17.50
N VAL A 5 11.06 -85.44 16.34
CA VAL A 5 10.75 -84.05 16.02
C VAL A 5 9.26 -83.95 15.73
N VAL A 6 8.54 -83.05 16.39
CA VAL A 6 7.21 -82.61 15.95
C VAL A 6 7.25 -81.10 15.67
N LYS A 7 6.93 -80.78 14.42
CA LYS A 7 7.04 -79.48 13.75
C LYS A 7 5.95 -78.51 14.21
N ALA A 8 6.34 -77.26 14.47
CA ALA A 8 5.43 -76.11 14.50
C ALA A 8 4.95 -75.78 13.08
N PRO A 9 3.68 -75.35 12.88
CA PRO A 9 3.18 -74.95 11.58
C PRO A 9 3.81 -73.61 11.15
N LYS A 10 4.31 -73.57 9.91
CA LYS A 10 4.83 -72.37 9.25
C LYS A 10 3.67 -71.39 8.99
N CYS A 11 3.71 -70.21 9.61
CA CYS A 11 2.97 -69.07 9.11
C CYS A 11 3.53 -68.66 7.75
N VAL A 12 2.77 -68.89 6.69
CA VAL A 12 3.06 -68.41 5.34
C VAL A 12 2.85 -66.91 5.33
N ALA A 13 3.93 -66.15 5.20
CA ALA A 13 3.88 -64.72 4.93
C ALA A 13 3.24 -64.49 3.54
N LYS A 14 1.92 -64.26 3.49
CA LYS A 14 1.29 -63.52 2.39
C LYS A 14 1.54 -62.03 2.60
N ALA A 15 2.78 -61.61 2.39
CA ALA A 15 3.18 -60.22 2.28
C ALA A 15 3.65 -59.96 0.83
N LYS A 16 2.73 -60.07 -0.12
CA LYS A 16 2.84 -59.59 -1.50
C LYS A 16 1.41 -59.59 -2.03
N ASP A 17 0.79 -58.40 -2.01
CA ASP A 17 -0.35 -57.98 -2.87
C ASP A 17 -0.97 -56.62 -2.47
N VAL A 18 -0.40 -55.86 -1.51
CA VAL A 18 -0.86 -54.48 -1.20
C VAL A 18 0.06 -53.39 -1.76
N ALA A 19 1.17 -53.75 -2.41
CA ALA A 19 2.15 -52.79 -2.93
C ALA A 19 1.96 -52.36 -4.40
N GLN A 20 0.98 -52.91 -5.14
CA GLN A 20 0.85 -52.67 -6.59
C GLN A 20 -0.31 -51.75 -7.03
N THR A 21 -1.18 -51.28 -6.14
CA THR A 21 -2.33 -50.42 -6.52
C THR A 21 -2.11 -48.91 -6.35
N ARG A 22 -1.01 -48.47 -5.72
CA ARG A 22 -0.74 -47.03 -5.49
C ARG A 22 -0.10 -46.19 -6.62
N PRO A 23 0.67 -46.74 -7.60
CA PRO A 23 1.32 -45.88 -8.59
C PRO A 23 0.36 -45.32 -9.67
N ALA A 24 -0.69 -46.05 -10.04
CA ALA A 24 -1.62 -45.64 -11.11
C ALA A 24 -2.56 -44.49 -10.70
N GLN A 25 -2.93 -44.40 -9.42
CA GLN A 25 -3.88 -43.39 -8.92
C GLN A 25 -3.21 -42.02 -8.71
N ALA A 26 -1.91 -41.99 -8.43
CA ALA A 26 -1.13 -40.76 -8.29
C ALA A 26 -0.73 -40.14 -9.65
N SER A 27 -0.56 -40.96 -10.69
CA SER A 27 -0.27 -40.47 -12.05
C SER A 27 -1.48 -39.80 -12.70
N ASP A 28 -2.68 -40.35 -12.49
CA ASP A 28 -3.93 -39.83 -13.07
C ASP A 28 -4.33 -38.47 -12.44
N ASP A 29 -4.13 -38.33 -11.12
CA ASP A 29 -4.40 -37.08 -10.39
C ASP A 29 -3.51 -35.91 -10.87
N ASN A 30 -2.23 -36.19 -11.16
CA ASN A 30 -1.31 -35.19 -11.70
C ASN A 30 -1.68 -34.79 -13.13
N GLY A 31 -2.10 -35.73 -13.99
CA GLY A 31 -2.57 -35.43 -15.35
C GLY A 31 -3.81 -34.53 -15.36
N ARG A 32 -4.79 -34.83 -14.50
CA ARG A 32 -6.00 -34.01 -14.32
C ARG A 32 -5.67 -32.59 -13.84
N TRP A 33 -4.74 -32.45 -12.90
CA TRP A 33 -4.30 -31.14 -12.41
C TRP A 33 -3.72 -30.27 -13.54
N TRP A 34 -2.81 -30.82 -14.36
CA TRP A 34 -2.21 -30.09 -15.48
C TRP A 34 -3.24 -29.72 -16.55
N ALA A 35 -4.20 -30.60 -16.84
CA ALA A 35 -5.27 -30.31 -17.78
C ALA A 35 -6.15 -29.14 -17.32
N LEU A 36 -6.53 -29.14 -16.03
CA LEU A 36 -7.33 -28.05 -15.44
C LEU A 36 -6.55 -26.74 -15.34
N LEU A 37 -5.26 -26.79 -15.00
CA LEU A 37 -4.40 -25.61 -15.05
C LEU A 37 -4.30 -25.06 -16.48
N GLY A 38 -4.13 -25.94 -17.49
CA GLY A 38 -4.14 -25.56 -18.89
C GLY A 38 -5.43 -24.86 -19.31
N LEU A 39 -6.58 -25.34 -18.82
CA LEU A 39 -7.88 -24.70 -19.04
C LEU A 39 -7.96 -23.31 -18.39
N VAL A 40 -7.50 -23.18 -17.15
CA VAL A 40 -7.44 -21.89 -16.43
C VAL A 40 -6.57 -20.90 -17.19
N LEU A 41 -5.39 -21.32 -17.67
CA LEU A 41 -4.49 -20.48 -18.47
C LEU A 41 -5.12 -20.06 -19.79
N LEU A 42 -5.80 -20.98 -20.48
CA LEU A 42 -6.49 -20.71 -21.75
C LEU A 42 -7.55 -19.62 -21.58
N PHE A 43 -8.46 -19.76 -20.61
CA PHE A 43 -9.51 -18.76 -20.37
C PHE A 43 -8.95 -17.45 -19.81
N THR A 44 -7.89 -17.52 -19.00
CA THR A 44 -7.19 -16.32 -18.54
C THR A 44 -6.62 -15.54 -19.71
N PHE A 45 -5.94 -16.21 -20.65
CA PHE A 45 -5.41 -15.57 -21.84
C PHE A 45 -6.52 -15.00 -22.73
N ALA A 46 -7.54 -15.81 -23.02
CA ALA A 46 -8.67 -15.42 -23.86
C ALA A 46 -9.44 -14.21 -23.33
N THR A 47 -9.57 -14.07 -22.00
CA THR A 47 -10.27 -12.92 -21.40
C THR A 47 -9.34 -11.72 -21.19
N ARG A 48 -8.15 -11.90 -20.61
CA ARG A 48 -7.31 -10.76 -20.20
C ARG A 48 -6.61 -10.08 -21.38
N PHE A 49 -6.23 -10.83 -22.41
CA PHE A 49 -5.53 -10.27 -23.58
C PHE A 49 -6.47 -9.84 -24.71
N TYR A 50 -7.78 -9.99 -24.54
CA TYR A 50 -8.76 -9.45 -25.49
C TYR A 50 -8.84 -7.91 -25.35
N LYS A 51 -8.68 -7.20 -26.47
CA LYS A 51 -8.84 -5.73 -26.56
C LYS A 51 -7.99 -4.88 -25.61
N VAL A 52 -6.79 -5.33 -25.24
CA VAL A 52 -5.89 -4.59 -24.31
C VAL A 52 -5.51 -3.18 -24.82
N THR A 53 -5.38 -3.02 -26.13
CA THR A 53 -5.06 -1.72 -26.75
C THR A 53 -6.29 -0.83 -26.93
N GLU A 54 -7.49 -1.32 -26.65
CA GLU A 54 -8.72 -0.54 -26.70
C GLU A 54 -9.16 -0.13 -25.28
N PRO A 55 -9.60 1.12 -25.07
CA PRO A 55 -9.59 2.22 -26.03
C PRO A 55 -8.21 2.85 -26.25
N ASP A 56 -8.03 3.49 -27.41
CA ASP A 56 -6.81 4.25 -27.76
C ASP A 56 -6.78 5.67 -27.14
N HIS A 57 -7.20 5.75 -25.87
CA HIS A 57 -7.15 6.97 -25.07
C HIS A 57 -6.85 6.66 -23.61
N ILE A 58 -6.40 7.69 -22.89
CA ILE A 58 -6.02 7.60 -21.48
C ILE A 58 -7.25 7.25 -20.63
N CYS A 59 -7.12 6.24 -19.79
CA CYS A 59 -8.11 5.91 -18.75
C CYS A 59 -7.73 6.54 -17.40
N TRP A 60 -8.70 6.60 -16.48
CA TRP A 60 -8.69 7.24 -15.16
C TRP A 60 -7.29 7.49 -14.56
N ASP A 61 -6.69 6.48 -13.92
CA ASP A 61 -5.39 6.61 -13.23
C ASP A 61 -4.17 6.35 -14.13
N GLU A 62 -4.37 6.06 -15.43
CA GLU A 62 -3.27 6.02 -16.40
C GLU A 62 -2.63 7.41 -16.57
N THR A 63 -3.42 8.47 -16.34
CA THR A 63 -2.92 9.85 -16.25
C THR A 63 -1.78 9.99 -15.24
N HIS A 64 -1.91 9.38 -14.06
CA HIS A 64 -0.91 9.48 -13.01
C HIS A 64 0.26 8.53 -13.24
N PHE A 65 0.00 7.23 -13.43
CA PHE A 65 1.07 6.23 -13.49
C PHE A 65 1.81 6.20 -14.84
N GLY A 66 1.14 6.54 -15.94
CA GLY A 66 1.80 6.76 -17.23
C GLY A 66 2.74 7.98 -17.20
N LYS A 67 2.31 9.07 -16.56
CA LYS A 67 3.16 10.25 -16.33
C LYS A 67 4.37 9.93 -15.47
N MET A 68 4.18 9.17 -14.39
CA MET A 68 5.29 8.72 -13.54
C MET A 68 6.25 7.80 -14.29
N GLY A 69 5.75 6.90 -15.14
CA GLY A 69 6.59 6.10 -16.03
C GLY A 69 7.45 6.95 -16.96
N SER A 70 6.86 8.01 -17.52
CA SER A 70 7.56 9.01 -18.35
C SER A 70 8.67 9.73 -17.58
N TRP A 71 8.41 10.09 -16.33
CA TRP A 71 9.41 10.72 -15.46
C TRP A 71 10.60 9.83 -15.13
N TYR A 72 10.41 8.51 -14.99
CA TYR A 72 11.55 7.58 -14.86
C TYR A 72 12.41 7.53 -16.11
N ILE A 73 11.80 7.52 -17.29
CA ILE A 73 12.53 7.52 -18.57
C ILE A 73 13.32 8.83 -18.73
N ASN A 74 12.70 9.97 -18.40
CA ASN A 74 13.32 11.29 -18.48
C ASN A 74 14.26 11.61 -17.31
N ARG A 75 14.32 10.73 -16.30
CA ARG A 75 15.06 10.90 -15.04
C ARG A 75 14.67 12.12 -14.21
N THR A 76 13.45 12.63 -14.41
CA THR A 76 12.92 13.81 -13.70
C THR A 76 12.35 13.41 -12.36
N PHE A 77 12.84 14.00 -11.29
CA PHE A 77 12.40 13.72 -9.94
C PHE A 77 10.97 14.20 -9.71
N PHE A 78 10.19 13.39 -8.99
CA PHE A 78 8.81 13.69 -8.64
C PHE A 78 8.51 13.13 -7.25
N PHE A 79 7.47 13.67 -6.63
CA PHE A 79 6.92 13.19 -5.38
C PHE A 79 5.70 12.30 -5.66
N ASP A 80 5.59 11.18 -4.95
CA ASP A 80 4.37 10.38 -4.88
C ASP A 80 4.22 9.74 -3.50
N VAL A 81 2.96 9.44 -3.12
CA VAL A 81 2.62 8.83 -1.84
C VAL A 81 2.88 7.32 -1.79
N HIS A 82 3.02 6.66 -2.94
CA HIS A 82 3.26 5.23 -3.06
C HIS A 82 4.75 4.93 -3.28
N PRO A 83 5.25 3.81 -2.71
CA PRO A 83 6.58 3.33 -3.00
C PRO A 83 6.87 3.10 -4.50
N PRO A 84 8.15 3.07 -4.92
CA PRO A 84 8.51 3.33 -6.31
C PRO A 84 8.42 2.12 -7.26
N LEU A 85 8.41 0.88 -6.76
CA LEU A 85 8.64 -0.32 -7.59
C LEU A 85 7.64 -0.44 -8.74
N GLY A 86 6.34 -0.30 -8.48
CA GLY A 86 5.33 -0.47 -9.53
C GLY A 86 5.49 0.55 -10.66
N LYS A 87 5.81 1.80 -10.32
CA LYS A 87 6.03 2.89 -11.28
C LYS A 87 7.33 2.69 -12.06
N MET A 88 8.38 2.22 -11.38
CA MET A 88 9.65 1.85 -12.03
C MET A 88 9.44 0.73 -13.04
N LEU A 89 8.64 -0.29 -12.70
CA LEU A 89 8.33 -1.40 -13.61
C LEU A 89 7.49 -0.96 -14.81
N ILE A 90 6.52 -0.05 -14.61
CA ILE A 90 5.76 0.57 -15.72
C ILE A 90 6.70 1.35 -16.64
N GLY A 91 7.58 2.21 -16.07
CA GLY A 91 8.56 2.96 -16.83
C GLY A 91 9.55 2.06 -17.59
N LEU A 92 10.02 0.97 -16.94
CA LEU A 92 10.90 -0.02 -17.54
C LEU A 92 10.21 -0.75 -18.71
N SER A 93 8.96 -1.18 -18.53
CA SER A 93 8.16 -1.80 -19.58
C SER A 93 7.98 -0.88 -20.79
N GLY A 94 7.65 0.40 -20.54
CA GLY A 94 7.58 1.40 -21.61
C GLY A 94 8.91 1.55 -22.35
N TYR A 95 10.01 1.71 -21.61
CA TYR A 95 11.34 1.85 -22.19
C TYR A 95 11.73 0.65 -23.06
N LEU A 96 11.53 -0.59 -22.57
CA LEU A 96 11.86 -1.82 -23.30
C LEU A 96 11.00 -2.02 -24.56
N THR A 97 9.83 -1.41 -24.63
CA THR A 97 8.90 -1.51 -25.77
C THR A 97 8.94 -0.29 -26.70
N GLY A 98 9.86 0.65 -26.45
CA GLY A 98 10.12 1.80 -27.32
C GLY A 98 9.30 3.05 -27.01
N TYR A 99 8.69 3.16 -25.83
CA TYR A 99 8.14 4.43 -25.34
C TYR A 99 9.27 5.40 -24.97
N ASN A 100 9.17 6.65 -25.42
CA ASN A 100 10.22 7.65 -25.29
C ASN A 100 10.04 8.61 -24.08
N GLY A 101 8.96 8.49 -23.31
CA GLY A 101 8.73 9.37 -22.15
C GLY A 101 8.21 10.77 -22.46
N THR A 102 7.80 11.06 -23.70
CA THR A 102 7.41 12.43 -24.11
C THR A 102 5.90 12.71 -24.01
N PHE A 103 5.07 11.68 -23.92
CA PHE A 103 3.62 11.86 -23.88
C PHE A 103 3.19 12.39 -22.50
N PRO A 104 2.37 13.45 -22.43
CA PRO A 104 2.18 14.23 -21.20
C PRO A 104 1.25 13.57 -20.16
N PHE A 105 0.38 12.65 -20.59
CA PHE A 105 -0.62 11.99 -19.75
C PHE A 105 -1.47 12.98 -18.91
N GLU A 106 -2.21 13.89 -19.56
CA GLU A 106 -2.89 14.99 -18.86
C GLU A 106 -4.27 14.61 -18.32
N LYS A 107 -5.20 14.20 -19.18
CA LYS A 107 -6.61 13.98 -18.79
C LYS A 107 -7.15 12.67 -19.35
N PRO A 108 -8.08 12.01 -18.63
CA PRO A 108 -8.77 10.85 -19.17
C PRO A 108 -9.55 11.22 -20.44
N GLY A 109 -9.45 10.38 -21.47
CA GLY A 109 -10.06 10.62 -22.78
C GLY A 109 -9.11 11.21 -23.83
N ASP A 110 -7.93 11.73 -23.44
CA ASP A 110 -6.93 12.18 -24.41
C ASP A 110 -6.40 11.00 -25.24
N LYS A 111 -6.34 11.16 -26.56
CA LYS A 111 -5.84 10.12 -27.47
C LYS A 111 -4.32 10.01 -27.41
N TYR A 112 -3.81 8.79 -27.60
CA TYR A 112 -2.37 8.54 -27.59
C TYR A 112 -1.64 9.03 -28.85
N ASN A 113 -2.35 9.33 -29.94
CA ASN A 113 -1.81 9.91 -31.17
C ASN A 113 -0.55 9.19 -31.71
N GLY A 114 -0.58 7.84 -31.73
CA GLY A 114 0.54 7.01 -32.21
C GLY A 114 1.66 6.79 -31.20
N THR A 115 1.51 7.25 -29.95
CA THR A 115 2.45 6.97 -28.86
C THR A 115 2.52 5.46 -28.56
N ARG A 116 3.72 4.93 -28.32
CA ARG A 116 3.94 3.51 -28.00
C ARG A 116 3.63 3.17 -26.53
N TYR A 117 2.38 3.31 -26.09
CA TYR A 117 1.95 2.97 -24.72
C TYR A 117 1.63 1.48 -24.53
N GLN A 118 1.43 0.73 -25.62
CA GLN A 118 0.85 -0.61 -25.59
C GLN A 118 1.65 -1.58 -24.73
N GLY A 119 2.99 -1.46 -24.73
CA GLY A 119 3.86 -2.29 -23.91
C GLY A 119 3.57 -2.18 -22.41
N MET A 120 3.22 -0.98 -21.93
CA MET A 120 2.87 -0.77 -20.51
C MET A 120 1.55 -1.47 -20.15
N ARG A 121 0.54 -1.42 -21.03
CA ARG A 121 -0.73 -2.14 -20.83
C ARG A 121 -0.54 -3.65 -20.88
N TYR A 122 0.21 -4.17 -21.86
CA TYR A 122 0.52 -5.59 -21.94
C TYR A 122 1.28 -6.09 -20.71
N PHE A 123 2.20 -5.29 -20.16
CA PHE A 123 2.91 -5.62 -18.93
C PHE A 123 1.97 -5.71 -17.73
N CYS A 124 1.11 -4.72 -17.52
CA CYS A 124 0.11 -4.74 -16.45
C CYS A 124 -0.86 -5.92 -16.61
N THR A 125 -1.32 -6.15 -17.85
CA THR A 125 -2.20 -7.27 -18.21
C THR A 125 -1.54 -8.62 -17.90
N THR A 126 -0.26 -8.77 -18.21
CA THR A 126 0.48 -10.02 -17.97
C THR A 126 0.59 -10.31 -16.48
N LEU A 127 0.98 -9.32 -15.66
CA LEU A 127 1.04 -9.51 -14.22
C LEU A 127 -0.34 -9.77 -13.61
N GLY A 128 -1.36 -9.03 -14.06
CA GLY A 128 -2.75 -9.25 -13.65
C GLY A 128 -3.27 -10.64 -14.04
N ALA A 129 -2.90 -11.16 -15.22
CA ALA A 129 -3.30 -12.49 -15.70
C ALA A 129 -2.68 -13.62 -14.85
N LEU A 130 -1.47 -13.44 -14.33
CA LEU A 130 -0.81 -14.46 -13.50
C LEU A 130 -1.49 -14.68 -12.14
N ILE A 131 -2.39 -13.78 -11.71
CA ILE A 131 -3.16 -13.93 -10.46
C ILE A 131 -4.06 -15.17 -10.51
N MET A 132 -4.69 -15.46 -11.65
CA MET A 132 -5.66 -16.55 -11.82
C MET A 132 -5.05 -17.94 -11.62
N PRO A 133 -3.96 -18.32 -12.33
CA PRO A 133 -3.32 -19.62 -12.10
C PRO A 133 -2.70 -19.73 -10.70
N MET A 134 -2.20 -18.62 -10.11
CA MET A 134 -1.76 -18.62 -8.71
C MET A 134 -2.92 -18.88 -7.75
N GLY A 135 -4.10 -18.29 -8.00
CA GLY A 135 -5.32 -18.55 -7.23
C GLY A 135 -5.76 -20.01 -7.29
N PHE A 136 -5.75 -20.61 -8.49
CA PHE A 136 -6.03 -22.03 -8.70
C PHE A 136 -5.10 -22.91 -7.86
N ASP A 137 -3.79 -22.75 -8.02
CA ASP A 137 -2.79 -23.59 -7.36
C ASP A 137 -2.76 -23.36 -5.83
N THR A 138 -3.02 -22.13 -5.37
CA THR A 138 -3.15 -21.82 -3.94
C THR A 138 -4.31 -22.58 -3.31
N VAL A 139 -5.51 -22.55 -3.92
CA VAL A 139 -6.68 -23.25 -3.39
C VAL A 139 -6.50 -24.76 -3.50
N TYR A 140 -5.90 -25.25 -4.58
CA TYR A 140 -5.56 -26.66 -4.72
C TYR A 140 -4.64 -27.13 -3.58
N ASP A 141 -3.58 -26.39 -3.28
CA ASP A 141 -2.65 -26.79 -2.21
C ASP A 141 -3.26 -26.69 -0.81
N LEU A 142 -4.18 -25.76 -0.59
CA LEU A 142 -4.91 -25.60 0.66
C LEU A 142 -5.94 -26.71 0.91
N THR A 143 -6.61 -27.21 -0.14
CA THR A 143 -7.81 -28.07 0.01
C THR A 143 -7.68 -29.47 -0.59
N ARG A 144 -6.73 -29.67 -1.51
CA ARG A 144 -6.58 -30.87 -2.35
C ARG A 144 -7.84 -31.22 -3.14
N SER A 145 -8.62 -30.22 -3.53
CA SER A 145 -9.79 -30.39 -4.40
C SER A 145 -9.63 -29.61 -5.70
N HIS A 146 -9.76 -30.33 -6.81
CA HIS A 146 -9.74 -29.78 -8.15
C HIS A 146 -10.95 -28.89 -8.42
N GLU A 147 -12.11 -29.27 -7.89
CA GLU A 147 -13.39 -28.59 -8.04
C GLU A 147 -13.37 -27.23 -7.33
N ALA A 148 -12.87 -27.19 -6.09
CA ALA A 148 -12.68 -25.94 -5.35
C ALA A 148 -11.70 -25.00 -6.07
N ALA A 149 -10.55 -25.53 -6.51
CA ALA A 149 -9.53 -24.76 -7.21
C ALA A 149 -10.05 -24.17 -8.54
N LEU A 150 -10.74 -24.99 -9.35
CA LEU A 150 -11.32 -24.57 -10.62
C LEU A 150 -12.37 -23.46 -10.40
N LEU A 151 -13.26 -23.64 -9.42
CA LEU A 151 -14.29 -22.66 -9.14
C LEU A 151 -13.71 -21.34 -8.61
N SER A 152 -12.74 -21.39 -7.70
CA SER A 152 -12.03 -20.20 -7.22
C SER A 152 -11.35 -19.45 -8.37
N ALA A 153 -10.70 -20.16 -9.30
CA ALA A 153 -10.10 -19.55 -10.48
C ALA A 153 -11.15 -18.95 -11.42
N ALA A 154 -12.28 -19.63 -11.62
CA ALA A 154 -13.39 -19.13 -12.44
C ALA A 154 -13.98 -17.82 -11.87
N TYR A 155 -14.13 -17.71 -10.55
CA TYR A 155 -14.55 -16.47 -9.88
C TYR A 155 -13.58 -15.31 -10.17
N LEU A 156 -12.26 -15.57 -10.24
CA LEU A 156 -11.28 -14.54 -10.58
C LEU A 156 -11.28 -14.20 -12.08
N ILE A 157 -11.38 -15.21 -12.96
CA ILE A 157 -11.38 -15.02 -14.43
C ILE A 157 -12.61 -14.22 -14.88
N PHE A 158 -13.79 -14.60 -14.39
CA PHE A 158 -15.08 -14.07 -14.85
C PHE A 158 -15.56 -12.84 -14.07
N ASP A 159 -14.74 -12.27 -13.18
CA ASP A 159 -14.99 -10.96 -12.59
C ASP A 159 -14.54 -9.84 -13.54
N VAL A 160 -15.51 -9.03 -13.97
CA VAL A 160 -15.28 -7.90 -14.89
C VAL A 160 -14.54 -6.75 -14.22
N GLY A 161 -14.70 -6.54 -12.91
CA GLY A 161 -13.96 -5.50 -12.21
C GLY A 161 -12.45 -5.79 -12.19
N LEU A 162 -12.09 -7.05 -11.91
CA LEU A 162 -10.70 -7.50 -11.88
C LEU A 162 -10.11 -7.50 -13.31
N LEU A 163 -10.92 -7.82 -14.32
CA LEU A 163 -10.54 -7.64 -15.72
C LEU A 163 -10.19 -6.18 -16.02
N THR A 164 -11.07 -5.22 -15.68
CA THR A 164 -10.83 -3.79 -15.91
C THR A 164 -9.53 -3.32 -15.26
N LEU A 165 -9.29 -3.63 -13.98
CA LEU A 165 -8.06 -3.21 -13.31
C LEU A 165 -6.79 -3.81 -13.93
N ASN A 166 -6.87 -5.01 -14.50
CA ASN A 166 -5.70 -5.69 -15.05
C ASN A 166 -5.23 -5.12 -16.39
N GLN A 167 -6.12 -4.51 -17.19
CA GLN A 167 -5.80 -4.15 -18.58
C GLN A 167 -5.10 -2.80 -18.76
N TYR A 168 -5.20 -1.91 -17.78
CA TYR A 168 -4.73 -0.53 -17.89
C TYR A 168 -3.41 -0.29 -17.15
N ILE A 169 -2.76 0.85 -17.46
CA ILE A 169 -1.51 1.29 -16.84
C ILE A 169 -1.77 1.74 -15.39
N LEU A 170 -1.92 0.75 -14.51
CA LEU A 170 -2.28 0.94 -13.10
C LEU A 170 -1.27 0.23 -12.21
N LEU A 171 -1.16 0.70 -10.96
CA LEU A 171 -0.38 -0.01 -9.94
C LEU A 171 -1.08 -1.24 -9.39
N ASP A 172 -2.41 -1.30 -9.48
CA ASP A 172 -3.22 -2.38 -8.90
C ASP A 172 -2.91 -3.77 -9.46
N PRO A 173 -2.81 -4.01 -10.78
CA PRO A 173 -2.41 -5.33 -11.29
C PRO A 173 -1.05 -5.80 -10.74
N ILE A 174 -0.09 -4.88 -10.62
CA ILE A 174 1.25 -5.17 -10.08
C ILE A 174 1.17 -5.50 -8.58
N LEU A 175 0.39 -4.72 -7.83
CA LEU A 175 0.15 -4.94 -6.40
C LEU A 175 -0.52 -6.29 -6.15
N LEU A 176 -1.61 -6.57 -6.85
CA LEU A 176 -2.39 -7.78 -6.70
C LEU A 176 -1.59 -9.03 -7.10
N PHE A 177 -0.75 -8.91 -8.13
CA PHE A 177 0.21 -9.96 -8.52
C PHE A 177 1.19 -10.31 -7.39
N PHE A 178 1.91 -9.32 -6.86
CA PHE A 178 2.88 -9.59 -5.79
C PHE A 178 2.20 -10.03 -4.48
N MET A 179 1.00 -9.50 -4.20
CA MET A 179 0.19 -9.95 -3.07
C MET A 179 -0.19 -11.43 -3.22
N MET A 180 -0.74 -11.81 -4.37
CA MET A 180 -1.13 -13.20 -4.64
C MET A 180 0.10 -14.13 -4.65
N GLY A 181 1.24 -13.67 -5.20
CA GLY A 181 2.51 -14.37 -5.14
C GLY A 181 3.01 -14.59 -3.70
N SER A 182 2.79 -13.62 -2.80
CA SER A 182 3.12 -13.75 -1.38
C SER A 182 2.26 -14.80 -0.68
N VAL A 183 0.94 -14.81 -0.95
CA VAL A 183 0.00 -15.82 -0.42
C VAL A 183 0.32 -17.21 -0.99
N TRP A 184 0.61 -17.29 -2.28
CA TRP A 184 1.00 -18.52 -2.95
C TRP A 184 2.28 -19.10 -2.32
N GLY A 185 3.30 -18.26 -2.15
CA GLY A 185 4.54 -18.63 -1.47
C GLY A 185 4.33 -19.08 -0.03
N MET A 186 3.49 -18.37 0.75
CA MET A 186 3.09 -18.75 2.11
C MET A 186 2.50 -20.18 2.16
N VAL A 187 1.58 -20.51 1.26
CA VAL A 187 0.99 -21.86 1.17
C VAL A 187 2.02 -22.91 0.76
N LYS A 188 2.91 -22.60 -0.20
CA LYS A 188 3.98 -23.52 -0.63
C LYS A 188 4.99 -23.81 0.48
N ILE A 189 5.38 -22.79 1.26
CA ILE A 189 6.23 -22.96 2.45
C ILE A 189 5.53 -23.89 3.44
N SER A 190 4.27 -23.61 3.76
CA SER A 190 3.51 -24.37 4.75
C SER A 190 3.36 -25.83 4.37
N LYS A 191 2.96 -26.11 3.12
CA LYS A 191 2.88 -27.46 2.57
C LYS A 191 4.21 -28.19 2.63
N CYS A 192 5.31 -27.51 2.33
CA CYS A 192 6.65 -28.10 2.37
C CYS A 192 7.10 -28.38 3.81
N THR A 193 6.83 -27.46 4.75
CA THR A 193 7.12 -27.65 6.18
C THR A 193 6.32 -28.80 6.77
N ALA A 194 5.00 -28.86 6.49
CA ALA A 194 4.11 -29.92 6.97
C ALA A 194 4.51 -31.31 6.43
N ALA A 195 5.05 -31.39 5.21
CA ALA A 195 5.58 -32.62 4.63
C ALA A 195 6.97 -33.03 5.16
N GLY A 196 7.50 -32.36 6.18
CA GLY A 196 8.85 -32.61 6.71
C GLY A 196 10.00 -32.10 5.83
N GLY A 197 9.72 -31.37 4.76
CA GLY A 197 10.69 -30.87 3.77
C GLY A 197 11.43 -29.60 4.20
N SER A 198 11.47 -29.29 5.50
CA SER A 198 12.09 -28.08 6.03
C SER A 198 13.60 -28.06 5.74
N TYR A 199 14.18 -26.87 5.50
CA TYR A 199 15.60 -26.67 5.16
C TYR A 199 16.08 -27.24 3.81
N THR A 200 15.21 -27.91 3.05
CA THR A 200 15.54 -28.33 1.69
C THR A 200 15.75 -27.13 0.76
N ARG A 201 16.44 -27.33 -0.37
CA ARG A 201 16.60 -26.29 -1.40
C ARG A 201 15.24 -25.74 -1.86
N ARG A 202 14.27 -26.63 -2.05
CA ARG A 202 12.90 -26.26 -2.43
C ARG A 202 12.23 -25.36 -1.39
N TRP A 203 12.39 -25.69 -0.10
CA TRP A 203 11.85 -24.88 0.99
C TRP A 203 12.47 -23.48 1.02
N TRP A 204 13.80 -23.39 0.92
CA TRP A 204 14.49 -22.09 0.86
C TRP A 204 14.11 -21.26 -0.37
N LEU A 205 13.93 -21.89 -1.53
CA LEU A 205 13.46 -21.22 -2.74
C LEU A 205 12.08 -20.59 -2.52
N TRP A 206 11.12 -21.32 -1.95
CA TRP A 206 9.80 -20.77 -1.64
C TRP A 206 9.86 -19.70 -0.54
N LEU A 207 10.74 -19.86 0.44
CA LEU A 207 10.92 -18.89 1.52
C LEU A 207 11.48 -17.56 1.01
N LEU A 208 12.54 -17.59 0.20
CA LEU A 208 13.13 -16.40 -0.44
C LEU A 208 12.19 -15.82 -1.50
N PHE A 209 11.47 -16.64 -2.26
CA PHE A 209 10.44 -16.19 -3.19
C PHE A 209 9.36 -15.40 -2.44
N THR A 210 8.84 -15.94 -1.34
CA THR A 210 7.81 -15.29 -0.51
C THR A 210 8.33 -13.96 0.05
N GLY A 211 9.54 -13.93 0.60
CA GLY A 211 10.17 -12.68 1.05
C GLY A 211 10.33 -11.65 -0.07
N THR A 212 10.71 -12.10 -1.27
CA THR A 212 10.81 -11.23 -2.45
C THR A 212 9.46 -10.67 -2.85
N MET A 213 8.42 -11.51 -2.92
CA MET A 213 7.05 -11.07 -3.23
C MET A 213 6.50 -10.11 -2.17
N LEU A 214 6.77 -10.34 -0.88
CA LEU A 214 6.39 -9.43 0.20
C LEU A 214 7.05 -8.06 0.04
N SER A 215 8.36 -8.03 -0.21
CA SER A 215 9.10 -6.80 -0.46
C SER A 215 8.53 -6.04 -1.67
N CYS A 216 8.28 -6.76 -2.76
CA CYS A 216 7.72 -6.17 -3.97
C CYS A 216 6.32 -5.60 -3.71
N THR A 217 5.48 -6.29 -2.94
CA THR A 217 4.13 -5.83 -2.60
C THR A 217 4.16 -4.50 -1.84
N ILE A 218 4.97 -4.41 -0.77
CA ILE A 218 5.13 -3.15 0.00
C ILE A 218 5.72 -2.06 -0.89
N SER A 219 6.66 -2.41 -1.77
CA SER A 219 7.34 -1.46 -2.66
C SER A 219 6.47 -0.96 -3.82
N VAL A 220 5.26 -1.51 -4.01
CA VAL A 220 4.27 -1.00 -4.97
C VAL A 220 3.27 -0.05 -4.30
N LYS A 221 2.64 -0.47 -3.20
CA LYS A 221 1.74 0.37 -2.37
C LYS A 221 1.83 -0.06 -0.90
N PHE A 222 1.71 0.89 0.03
CA PHE A 222 1.74 0.57 1.47
C PHE A 222 0.60 -0.31 1.98
N VAL A 223 -0.51 -0.44 1.22
CA VAL A 223 -1.56 -1.45 1.49
C VAL A 223 -0.97 -2.88 1.49
N GLY A 224 0.17 -3.10 0.83
CA GLY A 224 0.93 -4.35 0.90
C GLY A 224 1.39 -4.76 2.31
N LEU A 225 1.38 -3.85 3.29
CA LEU A 225 1.63 -4.22 4.69
C LEU A 225 0.58 -5.20 5.24
N PHE A 226 -0.63 -5.23 4.68
CA PHE A 226 -1.68 -6.15 5.13
C PHE A 226 -1.38 -7.61 4.77
N VAL A 227 -0.75 -7.88 3.61
CA VAL A 227 -0.30 -9.25 3.29
C VAL A 227 0.93 -9.65 4.10
N VAL A 228 1.81 -8.69 4.44
CA VAL A 228 2.93 -8.95 5.36
C VAL A 228 2.40 -9.40 6.72
N LEU A 229 1.35 -8.72 7.22
CA LEU A 229 0.69 -9.10 8.48
C LEU A 229 0.03 -10.49 8.36
N LEU A 230 -0.64 -10.80 7.25
CA LEU A 230 -1.23 -12.12 7.01
C LEU A 230 -0.16 -13.23 7.05
N VAL A 231 0.93 -13.07 6.29
CA VAL A 231 2.03 -14.05 6.24
C VAL A 231 2.73 -14.14 7.60
N GLY A 232 2.86 -13.03 8.31
CA GLY A 232 3.40 -12.97 9.67
C GLY A 232 2.54 -13.75 10.68
N LEU A 233 1.21 -13.56 10.66
CA LEU A 233 0.27 -14.30 11.52
C LEU A 233 0.27 -15.79 11.18
N HIS A 234 0.28 -16.14 9.90
CA HIS A 234 0.40 -17.54 9.46
C HIS A 234 1.71 -18.16 9.93
N THR A 235 2.82 -17.45 9.77
CA THR A 235 4.15 -17.88 10.23
C THR A 235 4.17 -18.08 11.74
N ALA A 236 3.57 -17.17 12.52
CA ALA A 236 3.47 -17.28 13.97
C ALA A 236 2.62 -18.49 14.39
N SER A 237 1.50 -18.74 13.70
CA SER A 237 0.66 -19.92 13.93
C SER A 237 1.42 -21.22 13.65
N GLU A 238 2.23 -21.28 12.60
CA GLU A 238 3.03 -22.48 12.32
C GLU A 238 4.15 -22.68 13.34
N LEU A 239 4.84 -21.61 13.76
CA LEU A 239 5.85 -21.70 14.81
C LEU A 239 5.22 -22.16 16.15
N TRP A 240 3.98 -21.72 16.42
CA TRP A 240 3.21 -22.21 17.57
C TRP A 240 2.93 -23.72 17.48
N LEU A 241 2.56 -24.22 16.30
CA LEU A 241 2.34 -25.65 16.09
C LEU A 241 3.65 -26.47 16.21
N ILE A 242 4.76 -25.94 15.71
CA ILE A 242 6.08 -26.60 15.82
C ILE A 242 6.57 -26.61 17.28
N LEU A 243 6.30 -25.54 18.03
CA LEU A 243 6.61 -25.48 19.46
C LEU A 243 5.77 -26.47 20.28
N GLY A 244 4.50 -26.65 19.90
CA GLY A 244 3.59 -27.60 20.53
C GLY A 244 3.85 -29.08 20.18
N ASP A 245 4.72 -29.34 19.21
CA ASP A 245 5.13 -30.70 18.81
C ASP A 245 6.18 -31.25 19.78
N LEU A 246 5.72 -32.02 20.76
CA LEU A 246 6.56 -32.60 21.81
C LEU A 246 7.58 -33.63 21.31
N GLU A 247 7.46 -34.10 20.06
CA GLU A 247 8.45 -34.98 19.45
C GLU A 247 9.73 -34.23 19.02
N LYS A 248 9.65 -32.89 18.89
CA LYS A 248 10.74 -32.04 18.41
C LYS A 248 11.41 -31.27 19.54
N PRO A 249 12.75 -31.13 19.52
CA PRO A 249 13.43 -30.26 20.47
C PRO A 249 13.11 -28.78 20.22
N ILE A 250 13.11 -27.97 21.28
CA ILE A 250 12.89 -26.50 21.21
C ILE A 250 13.83 -25.83 20.20
N VAL A 251 15.04 -26.38 20.02
CA VAL A 251 16.04 -25.91 19.04
C VAL A 251 15.47 -25.87 17.61
N GLU A 252 14.59 -26.81 17.24
CA GLU A 252 13.95 -26.81 15.92
C GLU A 252 13.04 -25.58 15.74
N THR A 253 12.30 -25.19 16.79
CA THR A 253 11.49 -23.96 16.77
C THR A 253 12.36 -22.72 16.61
N VAL A 254 13.48 -22.63 17.35
CA VAL A 254 14.42 -21.51 17.26
C VAL A 254 15.06 -21.43 15.87
N LYS A 255 15.42 -22.58 15.29
CA LYS A 255 15.99 -22.65 13.93
C LYS A 255 14.98 -22.22 12.87
N GLN A 256 13.73 -22.68 12.96
CA GLN A 256 12.64 -22.25 12.07
C GLN A 256 12.40 -20.75 12.19
N LEU A 257 12.36 -20.21 13.40
CA LEU A 257 12.21 -18.77 13.65
C LEU A 257 13.35 -17.99 13.00
N ALA A 258 14.60 -18.39 13.19
CA ALA A 258 15.77 -17.73 12.62
C ALA A 258 15.73 -17.73 11.08
N CYS A 259 15.47 -18.89 10.45
CA CYS A 259 15.38 -18.99 9.00
C CYS A 259 14.26 -18.10 8.43
N ARG A 260 13.08 -18.14 9.06
CA ARG A 260 11.93 -17.33 8.64
C ARG A 260 12.15 -15.84 8.88
N ALA A 261 12.79 -15.43 9.98
CA ALA A 261 13.14 -14.03 10.23
C ALA A 261 14.13 -13.48 9.18
N ILE A 262 15.16 -14.26 8.83
CA ILE A 262 16.12 -13.88 7.79
C ILE A 262 15.41 -13.67 6.44
N ALA A 263 14.58 -14.62 6.02
CA ALA A 263 14.00 -14.60 4.69
C ALA A 263 12.70 -13.79 4.56
N LEU A 264 11.92 -13.62 5.63
CA LEU A 264 10.62 -12.93 5.63
C LEU A 264 10.66 -11.55 6.31
N ILE A 265 11.79 -11.15 6.92
CA ILE A 265 11.98 -9.80 7.49
C ILE A 265 13.24 -9.14 6.93
N VAL A 266 14.42 -9.72 7.18
CA VAL A 266 15.70 -9.09 6.80
C VAL A 266 15.82 -8.96 5.28
N TRP A 267 15.54 -10.05 4.55
CA TRP A 267 15.59 -10.07 3.09
C TRP A 267 14.61 -9.06 2.44
N PRO A 268 13.32 -9.00 2.84
CA PRO A 268 12.41 -8.00 2.30
C PRO A 268 12.82 -6.55 2.58
N VAL A 269 13.35 -6.25 3.77
CA VAL A 269 13.84 -4.91 4.14
C VAL A 269 15.04 -4.51 3.29
N LEU A 270 15.96 -5.46 3.04
CA LEU A 270 17.09 -5.25 2.15
C LEU A 270 16.63 -4.91 0.73
N LEU A 271 15.74 -5.73 0.15
CA LEU A 271 15.20 -5.50 -1.19
C LEU A 271 14.43 -4.17 -1.29
N TYR A 272 13.62 -3.84 -0.29
CA TYR A 272 12.90 -2.58 -0.22
C TYR A 272 13.86 -1.38 -0.27
N THR A 273 14.95 -1.45 0.49
CA THR A 273 16.00 -0.44 0.52
C THR A 273 16.71 -0.34 -0.84
N ILE A 274 16.97 -1.48 -1.50
CA ILE A 274 17.57 -1.52 -2.86
C ILE A 274 16.65 -0.87 -3.89
N PHE A 275 15.33 -1.09 -3.84
CA PHE A 275 14.40 -0.46 -4.77
C PHE A 275 14.39 1.06 -4.61
N PHE A 276 14.44 1.58 -3.38
CA PHE A 276 14.60 3.02 -3.16
C PHE A 276 15.98 3.54 -3.59
N TYR A 277 17.03 2.74 -3.42
CA TYR A 277 18.36 3.08 -3.94
C TYR A 277 18.34 3.25 -5.46
N ILE A 278 17.70 2.33 -6.18
CA ILE A 278 17.50 2.44 -7.64
C ILE A 278 16.67 3.68 -7.96
N HIS A 279 15.52 3.88 -7.30
CA HIS A 279 14.65 5.03 -7.53
C HIS A 279 15.37 6.37 -7.38
N LEU A 280 16.08 6.59 -6.28
CA LEU A 280 16.79 7.84 -5.97
C LEU A 280 18.08 8.04 -6.80
N ARG A 281 18.57 6.98 -7.47
CA ARG A 281 19.71 7.04 -8.39
C ARG A 281 19.28 7.25 -9.84
N VAL A 282 18.13 6.69 -10.25
CA VAL A 282 17.55 6.89 -11.58
C VAL A 282 16.98 8.30 -11.72
N LEU A 283 16.23 8.77 -10.73
CA LEU A 283 15.66 10.12 -10.72
C LEU A 283 16.68 11.14 -10.20
N ASN A 284 17.55 11.59 -11.10
CA ASN A 284 18.67 12.47 -10.76
C ASN A 284 18.51 13.90 -11.29
N ARG A 285 17.42 14.24 -12.00
CA ARG A 285 17.14 15.60 -12.48
C ARG A 285 16.02 16.25 -11.68
N SER A 286 16.04 17.58 -11.57
CA SER A 286 14.96 18.34 -10.94
C SER A 286 13.64 18.19 -11.71
N GLY A 287 12.52 18.32 -10.99
CA GLY A 287 11.17 18.25 -11.53
C GLY A 287 10.17 18.80 -10.52
N HIS A 288 8.91 18.98 -10.92
CA HIS A 288 7.90 19.72 -10.13
C HIS A 288 7.67 19.21 -8.68
N GLY A 289 8.06 17.97 -8.37
CA GLY A 289 7.89 17.37 -7.04
C GLY A 289 9.07 17.55 -6.09
N ASP A 290 10.18 18.18 -6.51
CA ASP A 290 11.35 18.37 -5.64
C ASP A 290 11.12 19.38 -4.51
N GLY A 291 10.19 20.33 -4.68
CA GLY A 291 9.80 21.34 -3.70
C GLY A 291 9.37 20.79 -2.33
N PHE A 292 8.80 19.57 -2.30
CA PHE A 292 8.37 18.89 -1.07
C PHE A 292 9.53 18.40 -0.17
N TYR A 293 10.74 18.37 -0.73
CA TYR A 293 11.95 17.89 -0.05
C TYR A 293 12.82 19.05 0.44
N SER A 294 13.71 18.76 1.39
CA SER A 294 14.69 19.70 1.92
C SER A 294 15.62 20.23 0.84
N SER A 295 16.12 21.45 1.07
CA SER A 295 17.13 22.08 0.23
C SER A 295 18.38 21.19 0.05
N ALA A 296 18.76 20.49 1.12
CA ALA A 296 19.86 19.53 1.09
C ALA A 296 19.59 18.40 0.08
N PHE A 297 18.40 17.80 0.11
CA PHE A 297 18.00 16.76 -0.87
C PHE A 297 18.02 17.30 -2.30
N GLN A 298 17.41 18.47 -2.52
CA GLN A 298 17.30 19.10 -3.84
C GLN A 298 18.66 19.40 -4.48
N SER A 299 19.69 19.70 -3.69
CA SER A 299 21.04 19.99 -4.19
C SER A 299 21.71 18.84 -4.94
N ARG A 300 21.22 17.60 -4.81
CA ARG A 300 21.71 16.44 -5.57
C ARG A 300 21.06 16.31 -6.96
N LEU A 301 20.00 17.07 -7.24
CA LEU A 301 19.21 16.96 -8.46
C LEU A 301 19.74 17.90 -9.55
N ILE A 302 20.22 17.33 -10.65
CA ILE A 302 20.72 18.06 -11.82
C ILE A 302 19.62 18.98 -12.36
N GLY A 303 19.95 20.26 -12.57
CA GLY A 303 19.00 21.27 -13.06
C GLY A 303 18.24 22.00 -11.96
N ASN A 304 18.37 21.63 -10.68
CA ASN A 304 17.92 22.47 -9.58
C ASN A 304 18.90 23.64 -9.39
N SER A 305 18.42 24.82 -8.99
CA SER A 305 19.30 25.98 -8.76
C SER A 305 20.33 25.79 -7.64
N LEU A 306 20.14 24.80 -6.76
CA LEU A 306 21.09 24.44 -5.70
C LEU A 306 22.14 23.42 -6.16
N TYR A 307 21.99 22.85 -7.36
CA TYR A 307 22.91 21.84 -7.88
C TYR A 307 24.22 22.48 -8.31
N ASN A 308 25.32 22.06 -7.69
CA ASN A 308 26.65 22.63 -7.90
C ASN A 308 26.71 24.16 -7.70
N ALA A 309 25.77 24.71 -6.92
CA ALA A 309 25.73 26.12 -6.61
C ALA A 309 26.87 26.49 -5.66
N SER A 310 27.41 27.71 -5.83
CA SER A 310 28.31 28.33 -4.88
C SER A 310 27.62 29.51 -4.23
N MET A 311 27.48 29.48 -2.90
CA MET A 311 26.86 30.57 -2.16
C MET A 311 27.57 30.82 -0.83
N PRO A 312 27.51 32.05 -0.31
CA PRO A 312 27.95 32.37 1.04
C PRO A 312 27.44 31.39 2.10
N ARG A 313 28.38 30.84 2.87
CA ARG A 313 28.06 29.97 4.01
C ARG A 313 27.40 30.77 5.12
N ASP A 314 28.00 31.89 5.51
CA ASP A 314 27.50 32.74 6.57
C ASP A 314 26.44 33.70 6.04
N VAL A 315 25.47 34.05 6.87
CA VAL A 315 24.47 35.08 6.56
C VAL A 315 24.91 36.38 7.22
N ALA A 316 24.82 37.49 6.50
CA ALA A 316 25.16 38.82 6.99
C ALA A 316 23.96 39.77 6.86
N PHE A 317 23.98 40.85 7.64
CA PHE A 317 23.06 41.97 7.39
C PHE A 317 23.34 42.56 6.00
N GLY A 318 22.28 42.89 5.27
CA GLY A 318 22.34 43.29 3.86
C GLY A 318 22.28 42.11 2.87
N ALA A 319 22.24 40.86 3.35
CA ALA A 319 22.09 39.69 2.48
C ALA A 319 20.66 39.55 1.94
N LEU A 320 20.56 39.12 0.69
CA LEU A 320 19.31 38.66 0.08
C LEU A 320 19.20 37.16 0.32
N VAL A 321 18.11 36.74 0.96
CA VAL A 321 17.91 35.36 1.40
C VAL A 321 16.54 34.85 0.99
N THR A 322 16.45 33.54 0.75
CA THR A 322 15.16 32.85 0.71
C THR A 322 15.05 31.98 1.97
N ILE A 323 13.95 32.08 2.69
CA ILE A 323 13.76 31.38 3.96
C ILE A 323 12.75 30.24 3.74
N LYS A 324 13.14 29.00 4.03
CA LYS A 324 12.29 27.81 3.88
C LYS A 324 11.91 27.25 5.24
N ASN A 325 10.66 26.82 5.38
CA ASN A 325 10.22 26.15 6.60
C ASN A 325 10.83 24.74 6.70
N HIS A 326 11.38 24.38 7.85
CA HIS A 326 12.12 23.12 8.04
C HIS A 326 11.19 21.90 8.19
N LYS A 327 9.88 22.09 8.41
CA LYS A 327 8.96 20.95 8.46
C LYS A 327 8.97 20.24 7.12
N THR A 328 8.74 18.94 7.15
CA THR A 328 8.59 18.11 5.95
C THR A 328 7.45 18.69 5.05
N GLY A 329 7.71 18.88 3.75
CA GLY A 329 6.80 19.59 2.84
C GLY A 329 6.60 21.09 3.14
N GLY A 330 7.51 21.71 3.92
CA GLY A 330 7.50 23.13 4.23
C GLY A 330 7.78 24.00 3.00
N GLY A 331 7.04 25.11 2.86
CA GLY A 331 7.22 26.08 1.78
C GLY A 331 8.22 27.19 2.12
N TYR A 332 8.53 28.00 1.12
CA TYR A 332 9.26 29.27 1.22
C TYR A 332 8.38 30.33 1.86
N LEU A 333 8.95 31.15 2.73
CA LEU A 333 8.30 32.38 3.20
C LEU A 333 8.05 33.29 1.99
N HIS A 334 6.78 33.57 1.73
CA HIS A 334 6.32 34.18 0.48
C HIS A 334 5.42 35.38 0.77
N SER A 335 5.42 36.34 -0.15
CA SER A 335 4.58 37.53 -0.06
C SER A 335 4.24 38.07 -1.45
N HIS A 336 3.01 38.50 -1.66
CA HIS A 336 2.53 39.07 -2.93
C HIS A 336 1.62 40.25 -2.67
N SER A 337 1.37 41.12 -3.65
CA SER A 337 0.68 42.41 -3.46
C SER A 337 -0.78 42.34 -2.97
N HIS A 338 -1.39 41.14 -2.93
CA HIS A 338 -2.75 40.95 -2.42
C HIS A 338 -2.84 41.13 -0.90
N LEU A 339 -3.93 41.75 -0.45
CA LEU A 339 -4.22 41.99 0.96
C LEU A 339 -5.13 40.91 1.54
N TYR A 340 -5.11 40.69 2.85
CA TYR A 340 -6.12 39.86 3.51
C TYR A 340 -7.53 40.45 3.28
N PRO A 341 -8.54 39.60 2.98
CA PRO A 341 -9.91 40.08 2.75
C PRO A 341 -10.57 40.55 4.05
N LYS A 342 -11.64 41.33 3.91
CA LYS A 342 -12.43 41.81 5.06
C LYS A 342 -12.97 40.61 5.86
N GLY A 343 -12.80 40.63 7.18
CA GLY A 343 -13.22 39.55 8.08
C GLY A 343 -12.14 38.49 8.35
N SER A 344 -10.98 38.56 7.69
CA SER A 344 -9.85 37.64 7.88
C SER A 344 -8.66 38.28 8.61
N GLY A 345 -8.94 39.20 9.54
CA GLY A 345 -7.92 39.97 10.28
C GLY A 345 -7.66 41.36 9.69
N ALA A 346 -6.48 41.92 9.95
CA ALA A 346 -6.06 43.21 9.43
C ALA A 346 -5.90 43.18 7.91
N ARG A 347 -6.36 44.24 7.24
CA ARG A 347 -6.33 44.39 5.77
C ARG A 347 -4.95 44.84 5.28
N GLN A 348 -3.94 44.03 5.56
CA GLN A 348 -2.53 44.25 5.17
C GLN A 348 -2.06 43.17 4.18
N GLN A 349 -0.83 43.30 3.67
CA GLN A 349 -0.29 42.38 2.66
C GLN A 349 -0.22 40.95 3.21
N GLN A 350 -0.62 39.98 2.39
CA GLN A 350 -0.60 38.56 2.76
C GLN A 350 0.83 38.03 2.84
N ILE A 351 1.14 37.33 3.94
CA ILE A 351 2.34 36.51 4.08
C ILE A 351 1.92 35.05 4.17
N THR A 352 2.54 34.21 3.35
CA THR A 352 2.17 32.81 3.21
C THR A 352 3.43 31.95 3.12
N THR A 353 3.25 30.63 3.05
CA THR A 353 4.31 29.76 2.52
C THR A 353 3.92 29.20 1.16
N TYR A 354 4.83 29.34 0.20
CA TYR A 354 4.67 28.86 -1.17
C TYR A 354 5.65 27.72 -1.47
N THR A 355 5.22 26.69 -2.21
CA THR A 355 6.02 25.46 -2.41
C THR A 355 7.01 25.53 -3.57
N HIS A 356 6.92 26.56 -4.40
CA HIS A 356 7.77 26.74 -5.58
C HIS A 356 8.72 27.94 -5.42
N LYS A 357 9.81 27.91 -6.18
CA LYS A 357 10.75 29.03 -6.27
C LYS A 357 10.13 30.17 -7.07
N ASP A 358 10.24 31.37 -6.54
CA ASP A 358 9.64 32.60 -7.07
C ASP A 358 10.45 33.80 -6.56
N ASP A 359 10.51 34.89 -7.32
CA ASP A 359 11.17 36.13 -6.91
C ASP A 359 10.50 36.76 -5.67
N ASN A 360 9.21 36.46 -5.45
CA ASN A 360 8.43 36.81 -4.27
C ASN A 360 8.79 35.99 -3.01
N ASN A 361 9.80 35.11 -3.09
CA ASN A 361 10.34 34.40 -1.93
C ASN A 361 11.60 35.08 -1.34
N ILE A 362 12.05 36.20 -1.93
CA ILE A 362 13.32 36.85 -1.59
C ILE A 362 13.11 37.92 -0.52
N TRP A 363 13.90 37.83 0.55
CA TRP A 363 13.89 38.72 1.69
C TRP A 363 15.25 39.36 1.91
N LEU A 364 15.28 40.65 2.23
CA LEU A 364 16.48 41.37 2.62
C LEU A 364 16.60 41.40 4.15
N VAL A 365 17.74 40.96 4.68
CA VAL A 365 18.03 40.99 6.12
C VAL A 365 18.54 42.37 6.51
N LYS A 366 17.75 43.13 7.29
CA LYS A 366 18.12 44.48 7.75
C LYS A 366 18.38 44.52 9.26
N PRO A 367 19.28 45.42 9.73
CA PRO A 367 19.35 45.78 11.15
C PRO A 367 18.00 46.31 11.65
N TYR A 368 17.71 46.11 12.93
CA TYR A 368 16.44 46.58 13.52
C TYR A 368 16.40 48.10 13.76
N ASP A 369 17.58 48.70 13.94
CA ASP A 369 17.82 50.07 14.39
C ASP A 369 18.28 51.02 13.27
N GLN A 370 18.79 50.47 12.16
CA GLN A 370 19.35 51.25 11.05
C GLN A 370 18.65 50.89 9.72
N PRO A 371 18.45 51.86 8.81
CA PRO A 371 17.77 51.61 7.54
C PRO A 371 18.59 50.71 6.59
N ALA A 372 19.92 50.74 6.70
CA ALA A 372 20.84 49.90 5.94
C ALA A 372 22.19 49.78 6.68
N VAL A 373 22.95 48.73 6.36
CA VAL A 373 24.34 48.59 6.81
C VAL A 373 25.22 49.56 6.01
N PRO A 374 26.20 50.25 6.64
CA PRO A 374 27.17 51.09 5.92
C PRO A 374 27.87 50.35 4.78
N LYS A 375 28.10 51.03 3.65
CA LYS A 375 28.78 50.43 2.49
C LYS A 375 30.19 49.98 2.86
N GLY A 376 30.50 48.70 2.62
CA GLY A 376 31.82 48.11 2.85
C GLY A 376 32.00 47.44 4.22
N GLU A 377 31.04 47.58 5.13
CA GLU A 377 31.08 46.91 6.44
C GLU A 377 30.40 45.53 6.36
N LEU A 378 31.11 44.48 6.79
CA LEU A 378 30.57 43.13 6.86
C LEU A 378 30.17 42.79 8.30
N ARG A 379 28.86 42.78 8.57
CA ARG A 379 28.31 42.36 9.86
C ARG A 379 27.56 41.03 9.72
N LEU A 380 28.15 39.95 10.25
CA LEU A 380 27.52 38.63 10.27
C LEU A 380 26.30 38.60 11.19
N LEU A 381 25.28 37.85 10.78
CA LEU A 381 24.08 37.59 11.57
C LEU A 381 24.37 36.50 12.61
N ARG A 382 24.16 36.79 13.89
CA ARG A 382 24.48 35.90 15.01
C ARG A 382 23.25 35.46 15.78
N HIS A 383 23.41 34.38 16.56
CA HIS A 383 22.42 33.92 17.51
C HIS A 383 22.01 35.04 18.48
N GLY A 384 20.72 35.36 18.53
CA GLY A 384 20.15 36.36 19.43
C GLY A 384 20.02 37.76 18.84
N ASP A 385 20.52 38.00 17.63
CA ASP A 385 20.43 39.30 16.96
C ASP A 385 18.97 39.69 16.65
N LEU A 386 18.72 41.00 16.69
CA LEU A 386 17.46 41.62 16.28
C LEU A 386 17.57 42.09 14.82
N LEU A 387 16.56 41.80 14.02
CA LEU A 387 16.54 42.10 12.59
C LEU A 387 15.13 42.49 12.11
N ARG A 388 15.08 43.07 10.91
CA ARG A 388 13.87 43.21 10.10
C ARG A 388 14.05 42.41 8.81
N LEU A 389 12.98 41.76 8.35
CA LEU A 389 12.93 41.08 7.06
C LEU A 389 12.10 41.93 6.12
N GLU A 390 12.74 42.53 5.11
CA GLU A 390 12.04 43.29 4.06
C GLU A 390 11.82 42.40 2.84
N HIS A 391 10.59 42.32 2.36
CA HIS A 391 10.27 41.62 1.12
C HIS A 391 10.82 42.38 -0.09
N LEU A 392 11.64 41.72 -0.92
CA LEU A 392 12.41 42.40 -1.96
C LEU A 392 11.54 43.09 -3.01
N VAL A 393 10.45 42.44 -3.43
CA VAL A 393 9.59 42.92 -4.53
C VAL A 393 8.65 44.02 -4.07
N THR A 394 7.94 43.83 -2.94
CA THR A 394 6.92 44.78 -2.47
C THR A 394 7.44 45.80 -1.46
N LYS A 395 8.69 45.66 -1.00
CA LYS A 395 9.35 46.57 -0.05
C LYS A 395 8.58 46.73 1.28
N ARG A 396 7.78 45.73 1.65
CA ARG A 396 7.07 45.64 2.95
C ARG A 396 7.90 44.80 3.93
N ASN A 397 7.85 45.15 5.21
CA ASN A 397 8.48 44.40 6.29
C ASN A 397 7.58 43.25 6.77
N LEU A 398 8.19 42.15 7.21
CA LEU A 398 7.51 41.09 7.93
C LEU A 398 7.02 41.61 9.29
N HIS A 399 5.71 41.53 9.51
CA HIS A 399 5.03 42.18 10.62
C HIS A 399 4.12 41.19 11.37
N SER A 400 3.90 41.41 12.67
CA SER A 400 2.85 40.71 13.42
C SER A 400 2.24 41.61 14.50
N HIS A 401 0.97 41.38 14.79
CA HIS A 401 0.16 42.21 15.66
C HIS A 401 -0.87 41.35 16.41
N SER A 402 -1.61 41.93 17.35
CA SER A 402 -2.52 41.20 18.26
C SER A 402 -3.80 40.66 17.62
N GLU A 403 -3.98 40.79 16.31
CA GLU A 403 -5.13 40.21 15.60
C GLU A 403 -4.96 38.70 15.43
N PRO A 404 -6.04 37.91 15.48
CA PRO A 404 -5.98 36.46 15.29
C PRO A 404 -5.69 36.09 13.84
N ALA A 405 -4.89 35.04 13.63
CA ALA A 405 -4.60 34.50 12.31
C ALA A 405 -5.88 33.98 11.60
N PRO A 406 -5.94 34.01 10.24
CA PRO A 406 -7.17 33.72 9.51
C PRO A 406 -7.71 32.31 9.72
N MET A 407 -6.86 31.27 9.71
CA MET A 407 -7.24 29.86 9.82
C MET A 407 -6.97 29.30 11.22
N THR A 408 -5.92 29.76 11.89
CA THR A 408 -5.54 29.30 13.24
C THR A 408 -5.79 30.39 14.27
N LYS A 409 -7.06 30.55 14.69
CA LYS A 409 -7.50 31.64 15.58
C LYS A 409 -6.76 31.77 16.93
N LYS A 410 -6.05 30.73 17.37
CA LYS A 410 -5.20 30.75 18.58
C LYS A 410 -3.84 31.42 18.36
N HIS A 411 -3.44 31.60 17.10
CA HIS A 411 -2.19 32.26 16.72
C HIS A 411 -2.49 33.72 16.36
N LEU A 412 -1.44 34.53 16.37
CA LEU A 412 -1.49 35.92 15.90
C LEU A 412 -1.23 35.99 14.40
N GLN A 413 -1.83 36.98 13.75
CA GLN A 413 -1.70 37.22 12.32
C GLN A 413 -0.29 37.73 11.98
N VAL A 414 0.24 37.26 10.86
CA VAL A 414 1.50 37.74 10.26
C VAL A 414 1.18 38.36 8.90
N THR A 415 1.73 39.53 8.63
CA THR A 415 1.42 40.37 7.46
C THR A 415 2.67 41.05 6.91
N GLY A 416 2.55 41.64 5.72
CA GLY A 416 3.52 42.61 5.21
C GLY A 416 3.04 44.04 5.52
N TYR A 417 3.86 44.83 6.20
CA TYR A 417 3.55 46.20 6.63
C TYR A 417 4.69 47.18 6.36
N GLY A 418 4.47 48.49 6.54
CA GLY A 418 5.45 49.54 6.25
C GLY A 418 5.60 49.85 4.76
N GLU A 419 6.42 50.82 4.34
CA GLU A 419 6.71 51.12 2.93
C GLU A 419 8.20 51.40 2.73
N LEU A 420 8.79 50.91 1.63
CA LEU A 420 10.22 51.09 1.34
C LEU A 420 11.14 50.63 2.49
N GLY A 421 10.71 49.58 3.21
CA GLY A 421 11.41 49.06 4.39
C GLY A 421 11.24 49.89 5.67
N VAL A 422 10.48 50.99 5.62
CA VAL A 422 10.13 51.82 6.78
C VAL A 422 8.83 51.30 7.39
N GLY A 423 8.86 50.87 8.64
CA GLY A 423 7.68 50.49 9.40
C GLY A 423 7.88 50.74 10.89
N ASP A 424 7.27 49.94 11.75
CA ASP A 424 7.18 50.20 13.19
C ASP A 424 7.94 49.16 14.03
N ALA A 425 7.75 49.21 15.36
CA ALA A 425 8.42 48.30 16.29
C ALA A 425 7.90 46.85 16.22
N ASN A 426 6.75 46.59 15.59
CA ASN A 426 6.21 45.25 15.34
C ASN A 426 6.82 44.58 14.09
N ASP A 427 7.81 45.22 13.45
CA ASP A 427 8.56 44.60 12.35
C ASP A 427 9.83 43.88 12.86
N VAL A 428 10.11 43.95 14.17
CA VAL A 428 11.37 43.48 14.76
C VAL A 428 11.27 42.02 15.20
N TRP A 429 12.19 41.21 14.69
CA TRP A 429 12.30 39.78 15.00
C TRP A 429 13.68 39.47 15.59
N ARG A 430 13.70 38.62 16.62
CA ARG A 430 14.93 38.02 17.16
C ARG A 430 15.18 36.69 16.47
N VAL A 431 16.37 36.52 15.88
CA VAL A 431 16.78 35.24 15.30
C VAL A 431 17.47 34.37 16.35
N LEU A 432 17.01 33.13 16.50
CA LEU A 432 17.60 32.14 17.39
C LEU A 432 17.99 30.89 16.59
N ILE A 433 19.22 30.43 16.81
CA ILE A 433 19.68 29.14 16.28
C ILE A 433 19.27 28.04 17.27
N VAL A 434 18.59 26.99 16.79
CA VAL A 434 18.16 25.84 17.62
C VAL A 434 19.39 25.12 18.18
N GLY A 435 19.55 25.15 19.51
CA GLY A 435 20.73 24.58 20.19
C GLY A 435 22.00 25.42 20.03
N GLY A 436 21.89 26.64 19.50
CA GLY A 436 23.02 27.55 19.32
C GLY A 436 23.47 28.19 20.65
N LYS A 437 24.74 28.56 20.68
CA LYS A 437 25.41 29.29 21.77
C LYS A 437 25.56 30.77 21.40
N GLN A 438 25.93 31.56 22.39
CA GLN A 438 26.24 32.98 22.20
C GLN A 438 27.42 33.12 21.22
N ASN A 439 27.29 34.05 20.27
CA ASN A 439 28.21 34.29 19.13
C ASN A 439 28.19 33.27 17.98
N ASP A 440 27.36 32.23 18.01
CA ASP A 440 27.20 31.36 16.84
C ASP A 440 26.65 32.14 15.64
N THR A 441 27.26 32.00 14.47
CA THR A 441 26.81 32.66 13.23
C THR A 441 25.72 31.84 12.55
N VAL A 442 24.81 32.53 11.88
CA VAL A 442 23.78 31.89 11.06
C VAL A 442 24.41 31.39 9.77
N HIS A 443 24.28 30.09 9.53
CA HIS A 443 24.75 29.44 8.31
C HIS A 443 23.60 29.04 7.39
N THR A 444 23.80 29.23 6.09
CA THR A 444 22.92 28.76 5.03
C THR A 444 22.73 27.24 5.12
N VAL A 445 21.48 26.78 5.03
CA VAL A 445 20.98 25.38 4.99
C VAL A 445 21.19 24.52 6.24
N THR A 446 22.28 24.72 6.96
CA THR A 446 22.63 23.93 8.14
C THR A 446 22.01 24.48 9.42
N SER A 447 21.88 25.80 9.54
CA SER A 447 21.29 26.41 10.73
C SER A 447 19.78 26.26 10.73
N ARG A 448 19.24 25.70 11.82
CA ARG A 448 17.81 25.72 12.13
C ARG A 448 17.52 26.98 12.92
N LEU A 449 16.67 27.84 12.37
CA LEU A 449 16.37 29.17 12.87
C LEU A 449 14.95 29.22 13.42
N ILE A 450 14.77 29.98 14.49
CA ILE A 450 13.48 30.39 15.03
C ILE A 450 13.46 31.91 15.02
N PHE A 451 12.42 32.50 14.46
CA PHE A 451 12.20 33.95 14.50
C PHE A 451 11.18 34.24 15.59
N VAL A 452 11.62 34.91 16.66
CA VAL A 452 10.76 35.33 17.77
C VAL A 452 10.39 36.79 17.57
N HIS A 453 9.10 37.08 17.48
CA HIS A 453 8.61 38.45 17.39
C HIS A 453 8.94 39.22 18.68
N TYR A 454 9.56 40.39 18.56
CA TYR A 454 10.12 41.10 19.72
C TYR A 454 9.06 41.56 20.74
N LEU A 455 7.96 42.16 20.27
CA LEU A 455 6.91 42.69 21.16
C LEU A 455 5.91 41.63 21.60
N GLN A 456 5.29 40.93 20.64
CA GLN A 456 4.29 39.89 20.91
C GLN A 456 4.85 38.60 21.56
N SER A 457 6.17 38.42 21.63
CA SER A 457 6.82 37.23 22.21
C SER A 457 6.33 35.89 21.65
N CYS A 458 5.93 35.88 20.37
CA CYS A 458 5.47 34.70 19.64
C CYS A 458 6.51 34.26 18.60
N VAL A 459 6.42 33.03 18.10
CA VAL A 459 7.34 32.50 17.08
C VAL A 459 6.68 32.43 15.70
N LEU A 460 7.41 32.84 14.67
CA LEU A 460 7.00 32.70 13.28
C LEU A 460 6.86 31.21 12.94
N THR A 461 5.67 30.78 12.54
CA THR A 461 5.37 29.37 12.25
C THR A 461 4.53 29.21 10.98
N SER A 462 4.70 28.08 10.31
CA SER A 462 3.75 27.59 9.32
C SER A 462 2.71 26.73 10.04
N SER A 463 1.46 27.19 10.11
CA SER A 463 0.41 26.45 10.85
C SER A 463 0.06 25.11 10.20
N GLY A 464 0.48 24.90 8.95
CA GLY A 464 0.15 23.75 8.12
C GLY A 464 -1.29 23.75 7.61
N LYS A 465 -2.08 24.77 7.91
CA LYS A 465 -3.40 24.97 7.31
C LYS A 465 -3.26 25.66 5.96
N GLN A 466 -4.08 25.24 5.02
CA GLN A 466 -4.19 25.87 3.71
C GLN A 466 -5.13 27.07 3.81
N LEU A 467 -4.75 28.18 3.19
CA LEU A 467 -5.63 29.33 3.00
C LEU A 467 -6.69 29.00 1.95
N PRO A 468 -7.90 29.58 2.04
CA PRO A 468 -8.92 29.45 1.00
C PRO A 468 -8.48 30.07 -0.34
N LYS A 469 -9.36 30.02 -1.34
CA LYS A 469 -9.09 30.53 -2.70
C LYS A 469 -8.57 31.98 -2.75
N TRP A 470 -8.96 32.84 -1.80
CA TRP A 470 -8.45 34.22 -1.71
C TRP A 470 -6.96 34.33 -1.36
N GLY A 471 -6.38 33.27 -0.79
CA GLY A 471 -4.95 33.15 -0.50
C GLY A 471 -4.27 32.15 -1.44
N PHE A 472 -4.85 31.94 -2.63
CA PHE A 472 -4.32 31.08 -3.69
C PHE A 472 -4.00 29.65 -3.26
N GLU A 473 -4.74 29.13 -2.26
CA GLU A 473 -4.51 27.79 -1.74
C GLU A 473 -3.08 27.56 -1.21
N GLN A 474 -2.38 28.65 -0.82
CA GLN A 474 -1.07 28.61 -0.18
C GLN A 474 -1.21 28.26 1.31
N GLN A 475 -0.10 27.94 1.97
CA GLN A 475 -0.11 27.59 3.40
C GLN A 475 -0.04 28.84 4.29
N GLU A 476 -0.77 28.84 5.41
CA GLU A 476 -0.83 29.94 6.38
C GLU A 476 0.50 30.09 7.14
N VAL A 477 1.02 31.32 7.16
CA VAL A 477 2.06 31.78 8.10
C VAL A 477 1.37 32.54 9.23
N SER A 478 1.76 32.26 10.46
CA SER A 478 1.19 32.86 11.67
C SER A 478 2.24 32.96 12.76
N CYS A 479 1.94 33.71 13.83
CA CYS A 479 2.82 33.83 14.98
C CYS A 479 2.23 33.07 16.18
N ASN A 480 2.89 32.01 16.61
CA ASN A 480 2.42 31.13 17.67
C ASN A 480 2.99 31.56 19.01
N LEU A 481 2.12 31.74 20.02
CA LEU A 481 2.54 32.11 21.37
C LEU A 481 3.35 30.99 22.05
N ASN A 482 3.24 29.74 21.58
CA ASN A 482 4.08 28.65 22.04
C ASN A 482 5.44 28.62 21.31
N ILE A 483 6.48 29.12 21.98
CA ILE A 483 7.85 29.21 21.45
C ILE A 483 8.44 27.83 21.10
N ARG A 484 7.96 26.74 21.72
CA ARG A 484 8.45 25.37 21.47
C ARG A 484 7.76 24.66 20.30
N ASP A 485 7.08 25.42 19.43
CA ASP A 485 6.44 24.86 18.23
C ASP A 485 7.49 24.23 17.29
N LYS A 486 7.27 22.96 16.93
CA LYS A 486 8.14 22.23 16.00
C LYS A 486 8.07 22.80 14.58
N ASN A 487 6.94 23.40 14.19
CA ASN A 487 6.73 23.99 12.87
C ASN A 487 7.33 25.40 12.73
N ALA A 488 7.86 25.97 13.82
CA ALA A 488 8.48 27.29 13.84
C ALA A 488 9.97 27.27 13.44
N GLN A 489 10.49 26.12 13.01
CA GLN A 489 11.86 25.99 12.54
C GLN A 489 11.95 26.36 11.07
N TRP A 490 12.90 27.22 10.73
CA TRP A 490 13.19 27.69 9.38
C TRP A 490 14.67 27.48 9.04
N ASN A 491 15.02 27.53 7.77
CA ASN A 491 16.40 27.57 7.32
C ASN A 491 16.54 28.57 6.17
N VAL A 492 17.67 29.27 6.11
CA VAL A 492 18.04 30.06 4.93
C VAL A 492 18.45 29.07 3.85
N GLU A 493 17.76 29.07 2.70
CA GLU A 493 18.05 28.17 1.57
C GLU A 493 19.05 28.79 0.59
N ASP A 494 18.73 29.97 0.06
CA ASP A 494 19.60 30.78 -0.80
C ASP A 494 20.07 32.00 -0.02
N ASN A 495 21.29 32.43 -0.31
CA ASN A 495 21.96 33.54 0.35
C ASN A 495 22.89 34.24 -0.65
N GLN A 496 22.69 35.54 -0.84
CA GLN A 496 23.49 36.36 -1.76
C GLN A 496 24.01 37.59 -1.03
N HIS A 497 25.33 37.74 -1.02
CA HIS A 497 26.00 38.91 -0.44
C HIS A 497 27.36 39.14 -1.11
N LYS A 498 27.64 40.37 -1.56
CA LYS A 498 28.82 40.70 -2.37
C LYS A 498 30.16 40.53 -1.64
N LEU A 499 30.17 40.73 -0.32
CA LEU A 499 31.39 40.72 0.50
C LEU A 499 31.72 39.35 1.12
N LEU A 500 30.86 38.33 0.94
CA LEU A 500 31.06 37.02 1.56
C LEU A 500 31.65 36.02 0.57
N PRO A 501 32.60 35.16 1.01
CA PRO A 501 33.15 34.11 0.18
C PRO A 501 32.10 33.01 -0.06
N SER A 502 31.96 32.60 -1.31
CA SER A 502 31.07 31.51 -1.70
C SER A 502 31.71 30.14 -1.44
N VAL A 503 30.94 29.21 -0.90
CA VAL A 503 31.34 27.80 -0.74
C VAL A 503 30.49 26.90 -1.64
N SER A 504 31.05 25.78 -2.09
CA SER A 504 30.29 24.78 -2.86
C SER A 504 29.23 24.13 -1.96
N PHE A 505 28.00 24.10 -2.46
CA PHE A 505 26.87 23.47 -1.76
C PHE A 505 26.97 21.95 -1.68
N SER A 506 27.80 21.33 -2.52
CA SER A 506 27.99 19.87 -2.59
C SER A 506 28.42 19.24 -1.27
N ILE A 507 29.05 20.02 -0.38
CA ILE A 507 29.48 19.61 0.97
C ILE A 507 28.28 19.28 1.87
N TYR A 508 27.13 19.93 1.66
CA TYR A 508 25.91 19.71 2.46
C TYR A 508 25.01 18.61 1.90
N ALA A 509 25.39 17.99 0.79
CA ALA A 509 24.52 17.12 0.03
C ALA A 509 24.34 15.75 0.74
N PRO A 510 23.11 15.36 1.12
CA PRO A 510 22.85 14.24 2.02
C PRO A 510 23.24 12.91 1.38
N GLY A 511 23.63 11.95 2.23
CA GLY A 511 23.84 10.56 1.86
C GLY A 511 22.53 9.83 1.53
N PHE A 512 22.64 8.60 1.02
CA PHE A 512 21.47 7.80 0.63
C PHE A 512 20.46 7.60 1.78
N PHE A 513 20.91 7.20 2.97
CA PHE A 513 20.02 6.91 4.09
C PHE A 513 19.23 8.14 4.58
N ALA A 514 19.86 9.32 4.58
CA ALA A 514 19.16 10.57 4.91
C ALA A 514 18.04 10.85 3.90
N ARG A 515 18.34 10.72 2.60
CA ARG A 515 17.35 10.87 1.52
C ARG A 515 16.24 9.81 1.58
N PHE A 516 16.60 8.57 1.93
CA PHE A 516 15.68 7.47 2.10
C PHE A 516 14.68 7.75 3.22
N LEU A 517 15.16 8.12 4.41
CA LEU A 517 14.30 8.46 5.56
C LEU A 517 13.44 9.69 5.29
N GLU A 518 14.01 10.72 4.68
CA GLU A 518 13.27 11.92 4.29
C GLU A 518 12.16 11.59 3.30
N SER A 519 12.43 10.76 2.29
CA SER A 519 11.40 10.31 1.33
C SER A 519 10.24 9.64 2.04
N HIS A 520 10.50 8.78 3.02
CA HIS A 520 9.44 8.12 3.80
C HIS A 520 8.64 9.12 4.64
N ALA A 521 9.30 10.10 5.26
CA ALA A 521 8.62 11.14 6.02
C ALA A 521 7.66 11.95 5.12
N VAL A 522 8.11 12.37 3.93
CA VAL A 522 7.27 13.10 2.96
C VAL A 522 6.12 12.22 2.46
N MET A 523 6.36 10.93 2.18
CA MET A 523 5.32 9.99 1.76
C MET A 523 4.24 9.77 2.82
N LEU A 524 4.63 9.57 4.09
CA LEU A 524 3.69 9.38 5.20
C LEU A 524 2.86 10.64 5.45
N GLN A 525 3.49 11.81 5.42
CA GLN A 525 2.80 13.08 5.56
C GLN A 525 1.85 13.35 4.39
N GLY A 526 2.29 13.10 3.15
CA GLY A 526 1.45 13.21 1.96
C GLY A 526 0.22 12.30 2.06
N ASN A 527 0.40 11.04 2.46
CA ASN A 527 -0.71 10.11 2.69
C ASN A 527 -1.71 10.61 3.76
N ALA A 528 -1.24 11.20 4.85
CA ALA A 528 -2.09 11.76 5.90
C ALA A 528 -2.79 13.08 5.46
N GLY A 529 -2.20 13.79 4.50
CA GLY A 529 -2.73 15.04 3.94
C GLY A 529 -3.79 14.87 2.84
N LEU A 530 -3.93 13.66 2.26
CA LEU A 530 -4.93 13.34 1.22
C LEU A 530 -6.35 13.23 1.80
N LYS A 531 -6.89 14.35 2.27
CA LYS A 531 -8.28 14.45 2.73
C LYS A 531 -9.21 14.79 1.57
N PRO A 532 -10.47 14.30 1.59
CA PRO A 532 -11.46 14.66 0.57
C PRO A 532 -11.64 16.18 0.52
N LYS A 533 -11.64 16.75 -0.68
CA LYS A 533 -11.98 18.17 -0.86
C LYS A 533 -13.49 18.36 -0.66
N GLU A 534 -13.90 19.56 -0.24
CA GLU A 534 -15.32 19.88 -0.13
C GLU A 534 -16.03 19.69 -1.48
N GLY A 535 -17.09 18.88 -1.49
CA GLY A 535 -17.86 18.54 -2.69
C GLY A 535 -17.30 17.38 -3.54
N GLU A 536 -16.14 16.82 -3.19
CA GLU A 536 -15.57 15.67 -3.89
C GLU A 536 -16.28 14.36 -3.52
N VAL A 537 -16.74 13.61 -4.53
CA VAL A 537 -17.41 12.32 -4.33
C VAL A 537 -16.35 11.23 -4.18
N THR A 538 -16.24 10.67 -2.97
CA THR A 538 -15.36 9.54 -2.65
C THR A 538 -16.18 8.30 -2.30
N SER A 539 -15.60 7.11 -2.46
CA SER A 539 -16.30 5.87 -2.10
C SER A 539 -16.05 5.49 -0.64
N ARG A 540 -17.02 4.81 -0.03
CA ARG A 540 -16.96 4.39 1.38
C ARG A 540 -16.78 2.88 1.51
N PRO A 541 -16.07 2.37 2.54
CA PRO A 541 -15.81 0.94 2.69
C PRO A 541 -17.05 0.03 2.64
N TRP A 542 -18.18 0.45 3.22
CA TRP A 542 -19.43 -0.33 3.19
C TRP A 542 -20.04 -0.47 1.79
N GLN A 543 -19.75 0.47 0.87
CA GLN A 543 -20.30 0.46 -0.49
C GLN A 543 -19.67 -0.64 -1.35
N TRP A 544 -18.45 -1.05 -1.03
CA TRP A 544 -17.69 -1.93 -1.91
C TRP A 544 -18.28 -3.33 -1.96
N PRO A 545 -18.45 -4.09 -0.86
CA PRO A 545 -18.84 -5.49 -0.94
C PRO A 545 -20.18 -5.73 -1.63
N ILE A 546 -21.13 -4.80 -1.49
CA ILE A 546 -22.46 -4.86 -2.09
C ILE A 546 -22.49 -4.34 -3.54
N ASN A 547 -21.35 -3.89 -4.07
CA ASN A 547 -21.22 -3.31 -5.40
C ASN A 547 -22.13 -2.07 -5.59
N TYR A 548 -22.24 -1.21 -4.57
CA TYR A 548 -23.25 -0.15 -4.53
C TYR A 548 -23.04 0.91 -5.61
N ARG A 549 -21.80 1.36 -5.80
CA ARG A 549 -21.44 2.37 -6.81
C ARG A 549 -20.09 2.02 -7.41
N GLY A 550 -20.04 1.92 -8.73
CA GLY A 550 -18.81 1.72 -9.48
C GLY A 550 -18.06 3.04 -9.71
N GLN A 551 -17.09 3.01 -10.62
CA GLN A 551 -16.23 4.15 -10.92
C GLN A 551 -16.04 4.33 -12.42
N PHE A 552 -16.19 5.55 -12.91
CA PHE A 552 -15.88 5.88 -14.31
C PHE A 552 -14.39 5.74 -14.58
N PHE A 553 -14.05 4.96 -15.61
CA PHE A 553 -12.67 4.72 -16.05
C PHE A 553 -12.31 5.50 -17.31
N SER A 554 -13.27 5.80 -18.19
CA SER A 554 -13.08 6.72 -19.31
C SER A 554 -14.41 7.28 -19.83
N GLY A 555 -14.37 8.44 -20.53
CA GLY A 555 -15.51 9.07 -21.22
C GLY A 555 -15.21 9.26 -22.71
N SER A 556 -16.03 9.89 -23.56
CA SER A 556 -17.44 10.29 -23.55
C SER A 556 -18.25 9.47 -24.57
N SER A 557 -17.66 9.10 -25.72
CA SER A 557 -18.27 8.25 -26.75
C SER A 557 -17.99 6.75 -26.57
N TYR A 558 -16.79 6.39 -26.09
CA TYR A 558 -16.38 5.02 -25.76
C TYR A 558 -15.99 4.98 -24.29
N ARG A 559 -16.75 4.24 -23.49
CA ARG A 559 -16.72 4.32 -22.03
C ARG A 559 -16.28 3.01 -21.42
N ILE A 560 -15.41 3.11 -20.42
CA ILE A 560 -15.07 2.02 -19.51
C ILE A 560 -15.63 2.37 -18.14
N TYR A 561 -16.25 1.40 -17.47
CA TYR A 561 -16.81 1.58 -16.13
C TYR A 561 -16.37 0.44 -15.22
N LEU A 562 -15.64 0.77 -14.16
CA LEU A 562 -15.21 -0.20 -13.17
C LEU A 562 -16.39 -0.55 -12.26
N LEU A 563 -16.92 -1.76 -12.46
CA LEU A 563 -17.91 -2.39 -11.60
C LEU A 563 -17.57 -3.88 -11.49
N GLY A 564 -17.79 -4.45 -10.31
CA GLY A 564 -17.70 -5.89 -10.12
C GLY A 564 -18.76 -6.67 -10.89
N ASN A 565 -18.52 -7.94 -11.19
CA ASN A 565 -19.59 -8.81 -11.69
C ASN A 565 -20.60 -9.03 -10.54
N PRO A 566 -21.85 -8.53 -10.63
CA PRO A 566 -22.75 -8.52 -9.48
C PRO A 566 -23.09 -9.91 -8.97
N LEU A 567 -23.18 -10.92 -9.86
CA LEU A 567 -23.40 -12.30 -9.45
C LEU A 567 -22.24 -12.82 -8.59
N ILE A 568 -20.99 -12.51 -8.95
CA ILE A 568 -19.80 -12.89 -8.18
C ILE A 568 -19.73 -12.14 -6.86
N TRP A 569 -20.00 -10.83 -6.86
CA TRP A 569 -19.86 -10.01 -5.65
C TRP A 569 -20.92 -10.34 -4.60
N TRP A 570 -22.17 -10.52 -5.03
CA TRP A 570 -23.23 -10.90 -4.12
C TRP A 570 -23.13 -12.35 -3.67
N SER A 571 -22.72 -13.28 -4.55
CA SER A 571 -22.45 -14.66 -4.11
C SER A 571 -21.30 -14.71 -3.12
N ASN A 572 -20.22 -13.95 -3.34
CA ASN A 572 -19.11 -13.81 -2.41
C ASN A 572 -19.57 -13.34 -1.02
N LEU A 573 -20.51 -12.38 -0.95
CA LEU A 573 -21.11 -11.98 0.34
C LEU A 573 -21.90 -13.10 1.00
N VAL A 574 -22.71 -13.83 0.23
CA VAL A 574 -23.50 -14.96 0.74
C VAL A 574 -22.57 -16.05 1.29
N PHE A 575 -21.55 -16.47 0.53
CA PHE A 575 -20.61 -17.50 0.98
C PHE A 575 -19.73 -17.06 2.14
N LEU A 576 -19.42 -15.77 2.25
CA LEU A 576 -18.74 -15.21 3.42
C LEU A 576 -19.61 -15.35 4.69
N LEU A 577 -20.90 -15.03 4.62
CA LEU A 577 -21.85 -15.19 5.74
C LEU A 577 -22.09 -16.66 6.08
N LEU A 578 -22.19 -17.52 5.07
CA LEU A 578 -22.30 -18.97 5.26
C LEU A 578 -21.04 -19.54 5.93
N PHE A 579 -19.85 -19.09 5.54
CA PHE A 579 -18.61 -19.48 6.20
C PHE A 579 -18.62 -19.12 7.68
N ILE A 580 -18.94 -17.87 8.03
CA ILE A 580 -19.01 -17.43 9.44
C ILE A 580 -19.99 -18.31 10.21
N SER A 581 -21.18 -18.55 9.66
CA SER A 581 -22.22 -19.35 10.31
C SER A 581 -21.80 -20.81 10.52
N ILE A 582 -21.24 -21.44 9.47
CA ILE A 582 -20.77 -22.83 9.51
C ILE A 582 -19.57 -22.98 10.45
N PHE A 583 -18.62 -22.03 10.40
CA PHE A 583 -17.45 -22.03 11.26
C PHE A 583 -17.83 -21.91 12.73
N LEU A 584 -18.70 -20.97 13.08
CA LEU A 584 -19.20 -20.79 14.45
C LEU A 584 -19.98 -22.01 14.93
N CYS A 585 -20.88 -22.56 14.10
CA CYS A 585 -21.63 -23.77 14.43
C CYS A 585 -20.68 -24.95 14.71
N ASN A 586 -19.69 -25.17 13.82
CA ASN A 586 -18.70 -26.22 14.01
C ASN A 586 -17.83 -26.01 15.26
N ALA A 587 -17.44 -24.77 15.57
CA ALA A 587 -16.70 -24.46 16.80
C ALA A 587 -17.53 -24.77 18.05
N ILE A 588 -18.82 -24.39 18.07
CA ILE A 588 -19.73 -24.71 19.18
C ILE A 588 -19.94 -26.23 19.31
N LEU A 589 -20.15 -26.93 18.19
CA LEU A 589 -20.31 -28.38 18.18
C LEU A 589 -19.06 -29.09 18.67
N GLN A 590 -17.88 -28.63 18.25
CA GLN A 590 -16.60 -29.17 18.71
C GLN A 590 -16.42 -28.98 20.21
N GLN A 591 -16.70 -27.79 20.73
CA GLN A 591 -16.62 -27.51 22.17
C GLN A 591 -17.61 -28.35 22.98
N ARG A 592 -18.84 -28.52 22.49
CA ARG A 592 -19.85 -29.37 23.14
C ARG A 592 -19.45 -30.84 23.14
N ARG A 593 -18.95 -31.36 22.01
CA ARG A 593 -18.46 -32.75 21.91
C ARG A 593 -17.28 -33.01 22.85
N ALA A 594 -16.33 -32.07 22.92
CA ALA A 594 -15.21 -32.16 23.86
C ALA A 594 -15.70 -32.17 25.32
N GLY A 595 -16.65 -31.29 25.68
CA GLY A 595 -17.25 -31.27 27.01
C GLY A 595 -18.02 -32.55 27.37
N LEU A 596 -18.75 -33.15 26.42
CA LEU A 596 -19.42 -34.44 26.62
C LEU A 596 -18.43 -35.57 26.79
N ALA A 597 -17.37 -35.62 25.97
CA ALA A 597 -16.31 -36.63 26.08
C ALA A 597 -15.59 -36.54 27.43
N ALA A 598 -15.28 -35.33 27.90
CA ALA A 598 -14.68 -35.11 29.22
C ALA A 598 -15.59 -35.58 30.36
N ARG A 599 -16.91 -35.35 30.26
CA ARG A 599 -17.88 -35.85 31.24
C ARG A 599 -18.00 -37.36 31.23
N GLN A 600 -17.98 -37.98 30.05
CA GLN A 600 -18.00 -39.45 29.91
C GLN A 600 -16.74 -40.07 30.50
N ALA A 601 -15.56 -39.50 30.23
CA ALA A 601 -14.30 -39.95 30.82
C ALA A 601 -14.32 -39.86 32.35
N ALA A 602 -14.78 -38.73 32.91
CA ALA A 602 -14.91 -38.56 34.35
C ALA A 602 -15.91 -39.54 35.00
N ALA A 603 -17.02 -39.86 34.31
CA ALA A 603 -17.99 -40.84 34.78
C ALA A 603 -17.43 -42.27 34.80
N VAL A 604 -16.63 -42.65 33.79
CA VAL A 604 -15.95 -43.95 33.75
C VAL A 604 -14.91 -44.06 34.87
N GLU A 605 -14.15 -43.00 35.14
CA GLU A 605 -13.15 -42.97 36.23
C GLU A 605 -13.79 -43.06 37.63
N GLN A 606 -14.95 -42.43 37.83
CA GLN A 606 -15.74 -42.58 39.07
C GLN A 606 -16.32 -44.00 39.25
N SER A 607 -16.75 -44.65 38.16
CA SER A 607 -17.21 -46.05 38.20
C SER A 607 -16.06 -47.02 38.50
N ALA A 608 -14.89 -46.81 37.91
CA ALA A 608 -13.72 -47.67 38.10
C ALA A 608 -13.12 -47.56 39.52
N THR A 609 -13.28 -46.42 40.19
CA THR A 609 -12.85 -46.23 41.58
C THR A 609 -13.82 -46.84 42.61
N GLN A 610 -15.08 -47.08 42.24
CA GLN A 610 -16.05 -47.76 43.11
C GLN A 610 -15.96 -49.31 43.06
N GLU A 611 -15.36 -49.89 42.00
CA GLU A 611 -15.20 -51.35 41.84
C GLU A 611 -13.80 -51.89 42.18
N LEU A 612 -12.98 -51.17 42.96
CA LEU A 612 -11.72 -51.72 43.48
C LEU A 612 -11.95 -52.62 44.72
N CYS A 613 -12.71 -53.71 44.54
CA CYS A 613 -12.83 -54.80 45.52
C CYS A 613 -11.89 -55.95 45.12
N SER A 614 -11.04 -56.38 46.05
CA SER A 614 -9.78 -57.12 45.82
C SER A 614 -9.90 -58.61 45.42
N CYS A 615 -10.86 -59.03 44.60
CA CYS A 615 -11.12 -60.48 44.43
C CYS A 615 -11.39 -61.00 43.00
N CYS A 616 -11.15 -60.24 41.91
CA CYS A 616 -11.37 -60.76 40.55
C CYS A 616 -10.08 -60.79 39.70
N PRO A 617 -9.79 -61.88 38.96
CA PRO A 617 -8.71 -61.88 37.97
C PRO A 617 -9.01 -60.85 36.89
N ALA A 618 -7.97 -60.13 36.44
CA ALA A 618 -8.07 -59.10 35.42
C ALA A 618 -8.63 -59.68 34.11
N GLU A 619 -9.95 -59.57 33.91
CA GLU A 619 -10.51 -59.59 32.57
C GLU A 619 -9.97 -58.37 31.84
N THR A 620 -9.37 -58.63 30.68
CA THR A 620 -8.91 -57.61 29.74
C THR A 620 -10.07 -56.70 29.41
N LEU A 621 -10.10 -55.52 30.04
CA LEU A 621 -10.91 -54.39 29.60
C LEU A 621 -10.68 -54.21 28.09
N PRO A 622 -11.74 -54.13 27.27
CA PRO A 622 -11.56 -53.79 25.87
C PRO A 622 -10.84 -52.45 25.83
N GLU A 623 -9.71 -52.39 25.12
CA GLU A 623 -8.98 -51.15 24.89
C GLU A 623 -9.99 -50.04 24.58
N PRO A 624 -9.90 -48.86 25.23
CA PRO A 624 -10.69 -47.74 24.81
C PRO A 624 -10.27 -47.44 23.37
N THR A 625 -11.15 -47.74 22.44
CA THR A 625 -11.12 -47.33 21.02
C THR A 625 -11.30 -45.80 20.89
N ALA A 626 -10.73 -45.05 21.83
CA ALA A 626 -10.71 -43.59 21.91
C ALA A 626 -9.40 -43.00 21.36
N VAL A 627 -8.40 -43.82 21.01
CA VAL A 627 -7.09 -43.32 20.53
C VAL A 627 -6.99 -43.26 18.99
N ALA A 628 -8.00 -43.74 18.25
CA ALA A 628 -8.03 -43.65 16.78
C ALA A 628 -8.54 -42.30 16.22
N VAL A 629 -8.39 -41.18 16.96
CA VAL A 629 -8.85 -39.84 16.52
C VAL A 629 -7.69 -38.96 16.01
N LEU A 630 -6.44 -39.42 16.06
CA LEU A 630 -5.26 -38.63 15.72
C LEU A 630 -4.41 -39.33 14.65
N SER A 631 -4.79 -39.26 13.37
CA SER A 631 -3.81 -39.51 12.29
C SER A 631 -4.18 -39.01 10.88
N GLU A 632 -5.45 -38.78 10.53
CA GLU A 632 -5.79 -38.20 9.21
C GLU A 632 -6.62 -36.92 9.35
N GLN A 633 -6.08 -35.79 8.89
CA GLN A 633 -6.85 -34.55 8.76
C GLN A 633 -8.00 -34.80 7.77
N SER A 634 -9.23 -34.95 8.26
CA SER A 634 -10.40 -35.10 7.39
C SER A 634 -10.43 -33.95 6.37
N PRO A 635 -10.70 -34.19 5.08
CA PRO A 635 -10.71 -33.16 4.04
C PRO A 635 -11.63 -31.96 4.33
N GLN A 636 -12.67 -32.17 5.15
CA GLN A 636 -13.58 -31.13 5.65
C GLN A 636 -12.87 -30.14 6.59
N ARG A 637 -12.01 -30.63 7.49
CA ARG A 637 -11.23 -29.77 8.40
C ARG A 637 -10.23 -28.92 7.62
N MET A 638 -9.54 -29.51 6.63
CA MET A 638 -8.61 -28.77 5.76
C MET A 638 -9.31 -27.61 5.04
N SER A 639 -10.49 -27.88 4.47
CA SER A 639 -11.27 -26.86 3.75
C SER A 639 -11.69 -25.71 4.66
N LEU A 640 -12.14 -25.99 5.88
CA LEU A 640 -12.51 -24.94 6.84
C LEU A 640 -11.32 -24.14 7.35
N GLN A 641 -10.18 -24.78 7.60
CA GLN A 641 -8.94 -24.09 7.99
C GLN A 641 -8.44 -23.19 6.86
N ALA A 642 -8.49 -23.66 5.62
CA ALA A 642 -8.18 -22.86 4.44
C ALA A 642 -9.11 -21.65 4.32
N ALA A 643 -10.42 -21.86 4.44
CA ALA A 643 -11.40 -20.77 4.43
C ALA A 643 -11.17 -19.77 5.57
N ALA A 644 -10.77 -20.22 6.77
CA ALA A 644 -10.42 -19.34 7.88
C ALA A 644 -9.21 -18.44 7.58
N TRP A 645 -8.14 -18.98 7.00
CA TRP A 645 -6.99 -18.17 6.60
C TRP A 645 -7.33 -17.16 5.50
N LEU A 646 -8.16 -17.55 4.53
CA LEU A 646 -8.64 -16.62 3.50
C LEU A 646 -9.57 -15.55 4.10
N PHE A 647 -10.39 -15.89 5.09
CA PHE A 647 -11.23 -14.94 5.83
C PHE A 647 -10.38 -13.93 6.61
N ILE A 648 -9.32 -14.37 7.29
CA ILE A 648 -8.34 -13.47 7.92
C ILE A 648 -7.69 -12.56 6.87
N GLY A 649 -7.33 -13.11 5.71
CA GLY A 649 -6.84 -12.34 4.57
C GLY A 649 -7.82 -11.24 4.13
N TRP A 650 -9.10 -11.59 3.97
CA TRP A 650 -10.17 -10.63 3.67
C TRP A 650 -10.31 -9.54 4.75
N LEU A 651 -10.35 -9.94 6.02
CA LEU A 651 -10.44 -8.99 7.15
C LEU A 651 -9.28 -7.99 7.16
N LEU A 652 -8.05 -8.48 7.04
CA LEU A 652 -6.85 -7.62 7.06
C LEU A 652 -6.81 -6.65 5.87
N HIS A 653 -7.37 -7.01 4.73
CA HIS A 653 -7.40 -6.17 3.54
C HIS A 653 -8.67 -5.32 3.43
N TYR A 654 -9.62 -5.44 4.35
CA TYR A 654 -10.87 -4.68 4.34
C TYR A 654 -11.04 -3.79 5.57
N LEU A 655 -10.85 -4.34 6.77
CA LEU A 655 -11.12 -3.66 8.03
C LEU A 655 -10.30 -2.37 8.24
N PRO A 656 -9.00 -2.30 7.91
CA PRO A 656 -8.22 -1.08 8.11
C PRO A 656 -8.79 0.15 7.39
N PHE A 657 -9.47 -0.03 6.25
CA PHE A 657 -10.05 1.08 5.49
C PHE A 657 -11.19 1.80 6.24
N TRP A 658 -11.81 1.15 7.22
CA TRP A 658 -12.82 1.79 8.08
C TRP A 658 -12.22 2.82 9.05
N ALA A 659 -10.95 2.65 9.42
CA ALA A 659 -10.22 3.55 10.32
C ALA A 659 -9.45 4.66 9.58
N MET A 660 -9.36 4.60 8.25
CA MET A 660 -8.58 5.56 7.46
C MET A 660 -9.39 6.83 7.16
N GLY A 661 -8.94 7.97 7.69
CA GLY A 661 -9.54 9.30 7.46
C GLY A 661 -9.07 10.00 6.17
N ARG A 662 -8.83 9.26 5.09
CA ARG A 662 -8.31 9.77 3.81
C ARG A 662 -9.26 9.48 2.65
N VAL A 663 -8.98 9.99 1.46
CA VAL A 663 -9.73 9.66 0.22
C VAL A 663 -9.61 8.16 -0.09
N LEU A 664 -10.76 7.53 -0.37
CA LEU A 664 -10.87 6.13 -0.74
C LEU A 664 -11.69 5.95 -2.03
N TYR A 665 -11.36 4.89 -2.75
CA TYR A 665 -11.93 4.55 -4.06
C TYR A 665 -12.25 3.05 -4.14
N PHE A 666 -13.14 2.69 -5.06
CA PHE A 666 -13.67 1.33 -5.21
C PHE A 666 -12.57 0.27 -5.45
N HIS A 667 -11.49 0.63 -6.17
CA HIS A 667 -10.38 -0.29 -6.44
C HIS A 667 -9.64 -0.78 -5.17
N HIS A 668 -9.76 -0.09 -4.02
CA HIS A 668 -9.11 -0.49 -2.77
C HIS A 668 -9.64 -1.82 -2.20
N TYR A 669 -10.84 -2.26 -2.61
CA TYR A 669 -11.44 -3.50 -2.14
C TYR A 669 -10.94 -4.75 -2.87
N PHE A 670 -10.33 -4.61 -4.05
CA PHE A 670 -9.92 -5.76 -4.88
C PHE A 670 -8.95 -6.73 -4.22
N PRO A 671 -7.96 -6.28 -3.40
CA PRO A 671 -7.19 -7.19 -2.56
C PRO A 671 -8.06 -8.12 -1.70
N ALA A 672 -9.07 -7.56 -1.01
CA ALA A 672 -10.00 -8.33 -0.19
C ALA A 672 -10.92 -9.22 -1.04
N LEU A 673 -11.40 -8.73 -2.19
CA LEU A 673 -12.22 -9.50 -3.12
C LEU A 673 -11.56 -10.80 -3.58
N ILE A 674 -10.24 -10.79 -3.83
CA ILE A 674 -9.50 -12.00 -4.22
C ILE A 674 -9.63 -13.05 -3.12
N PHE A 675 -9.34 -12.70 -1.87
CA PHE A 675 -9.48 -13.63 -0.74
C PHE A 675 -10.90 -14.17 -0.60
N ASN A 676 -11.91 -13.30 -0.75
CA ASN A 676 -13.31 -13.73 -0.69
C ASN A 676 -13.68 -14.69 -1.84
N SER A 677 -13.21 -14.41 -3.05
CA SER A 677 -13.45 -15.27 -4.22
C SER A 677 -12.80 -16.64 -4.08
N LEU A 678 -11.59 -16.69 -3.52
CA LEU A 678 -10.94 -17.96 -3.18
C LEU A 678 -11.75 -18.71 -2.11
N LEU A 679 -12.20 -18.02 -1.06
CA LEU A 679 -13.02 -18.59 0.01
C LEU A 679 -14.33 -19.17 -0.52
N THR A 680 -15.01 -18.45 -1.42
CA THR A 680 -16.26 -18.89 -2.03
C THR A 680 -16.12 -20.22 -2.76
N GLY A 681 -15.07 -20.39 -3.57
CA GLY A 681 -14.82 -21.66 -4.26
C GLY A 681 -14.61 -22.83 -3.29
N ILE A 682 -13.90 -22.60 -2.18
CA ILE A 682 -13.72 -23.59 -1.11
C ILE A 682 -15.05 -23.92 -0.42
N MET A 683 -15.81 -22.90 -0.04
CA MET A 683 -17.07 -23.06 0.70
C MET A 683 -18.16 -23.73 -0.13
N PHE A 684 -18.28 -23.38 -1.40
CA PHE A 684 -19.19 -24.06 -2.32
C PHE A 684 -18.89 -25.56 -2.35
N ASN A 685 -17.63 -25.92 -2.61
CA ASN A 685 -17.21 -27.32 -2.64
C ASN A 685 -17.42 -28.03 -1.30
N TYR A 686 -17.13 -27.35 -0.18
CA TYR A 686 -17.35 -27.88 1.17
C TYR A 686 -18.83 -28.25 1.41
N ILE A 687 -19.76 -27.38 1.02
CA ILE A 687 -21.20 -27.57 1.23
C ILE A 687 -21.74 -28.72 0.37
N ILE A 688 -21.40 -28.74 -0.93
CA ILE A 688 -21.94 -29.75 -1.86
C ILE A 688 -21.31 -31.12 -1.68
N ARG A 689 -20.19 -31.25 -0.97
CA ARG A 689 -19.43 -32.50 -0.82
C ARG A 689 -20.25 -33.64 -0.21
N SER A 690 -21.29 -33.31 0.54
CA SER A 690 -22.23 -34.28 1.14
C SER A 690 -23.26 -34.84 0.15
N LEU A 691 -23.40 -34.23 -1.03
CA LEU A 691 -24.38 -34.61 -2.04
C LEU A 691 -23.87 -35.75 -2.95
N PRO A 692 -24.75 -36.44 -3.70
CA PRO A 692 -24.32 -37.40 -4.73
C PRO A 692 -23.44 -36.75 -5.80
N ARG A 693 -22.44 -37.47 -6.34
CA ARG A 693 -21.46 -36.92 -7.32
C ARG A 693 -22.11 -36.31 -8.57
N TRP A 694 -23.16 -36.94 -9.11
CA TRP A 694 -23.87 -36.40 -10.27
C TRP A 694 -24.47 -35.01 -9.97
N LEU A 695 -25.01 -34.83 -8.77
CA LEU A 695 -25.60 -33.56 -8.34
C LEU A 695 -24.51 -32.52 -8.07
N GLN A 696 -23.37 -32.92 -7.48
CA GLN A 696 -22.21 -32.04 -7.32
C GLN A 696 -21.75 -31.48 -8.66
N HIS A 697 -21.57 -32.33 -9.67
CA HIS A 697 -21.15 -31.92 -11.01
C HIS A 697 -22.22 -31.08 -11.72
N ALA A 698 -23.50 -31.41 -11.56
CA ALA A 698 -24.59 -30.60 -12.11
C ALA A 698 -24.62 -29.19 -11.51
N LEU A 699 -24.49 -29.07 -10.18
CA LEU A 699 -24.44 -27.78 -9.47
C LEU A 699 -23.19 -26.98 -9.86
N LEU A 700 -22.03 -27.62 -9.91
CA LEU A 700 -20.78 -26.98 -10.34
C LEU A 700 -20.86 -26.49 -11.79
N GLY A 701 -21.34 -27.34 -12.71
CA GLY A 701 -21.50 -27.00 -14.12
C GLY A 701 -22.51 -25.87 -14.34
N SER A 702 -23.62 -25.88 -13.60
CA SER A 702 -24.62 -24.80 -13.61
C SER A 702 -24.04 -23.49 -13.12
N LEU A 703 -23.31 -23.49 -12.00
CA LEU A 703 -22.66 -22.30 -11.47
C LEU A 703 -21.60 -21.75 -12.44
N LEU A 704 -20.73 -22.61 -12.98
CA LEU A 704 -19.74 -22.20 -13.98
C LEU A 704 -20.40 -21.59 -15.22
N SER A 705 -21.48 -22.20 -15.72
CA SER A 705 -22.25 -21.66 -16.85
C SER A 705 -22.85 -20.30 -16.55
N ALA A 706 -23.40 -20.11 -15.34
CA ALA A 706 -23.92 -18.83 -14.88
C ALA A 706 -22.82 -17.76 -14.77
N LEU A 707 -21.62 -18.12 -14.32
CA LEU A 707 -20.46 -17.22 -14.27
C LEU A 707 -20.03 -16.77 -15.67
N VAL A 708 -19.91 -17.70 -16.63
CA VAL A 708 -19.58 -17.37 -18.03
C VAL A 708 -20.65 -16.48 -18.64
N TYR A 709 -21.93 -16.84 -18.46
CA TYR A 709 -23.04 -16.04 -18.98
C TYR A 709 -23.05 -14.63 -18.40
N SER A 710 -22.90 -14.50 -17.08
CA SER A 710 -22.80 -13.20 -16.40
C SER A 710 -21.62 -12.38 -16.91
N PHE A 711 -20.45 -13.02 -17.07
CA PHE A 711 -19.28 -12.36 -17.62
C PHE A 711 -19.54 -11.82 -19.02
N VAL A 712 -20.15 -12.60 -19.92
CA VAL A 712 -20.47 -12.14 -21.27
C VAL A 712 -21.41 -10.92 -21.23
N LEU A 713 -22.44 -10.96 -20.38
CA LEU A 713 -23.39 -9.84 -20.22
C LEU A 713 -22.71 -8.55 -19.73
N PHE A 714 -21.84 -8.65 -18.72
CA PHE A 714 -21.19 -7.48 -18.12
C PHE A 714 -19.83 -7.14 -18.73
N SER A 715 -19.28 -7.97 -19.64
CA SER A 715 -17.99 -7.75 -20.29
C SER A 715 -17.86 -6.41 -21.02
N PRO A 716 -18.92 -5.81 -21.59
CA PRO A 716 -18.83 -4.46 -22.17
C PRO A 716 -18.38 -3.40 -21.15
N LEU A 717 -18.64 -3.57 -19.85
CA LEU A 717 -18.16 -2.62 -18.83
C LEU A 717 -16.63 -2.52 -18.80
N ALA A 718 -15.95 -3.64 -19.08
CA ALA A 718 -14.50 -3.74 -19.08
C ALA A 718 -13.88 -3.54 -20.46
N TYR A 719 -14.41 -4.21 -21.50
CA TYR A 719 -13.88 -4.09 -22.86
C TYR A 719 -14.32 -2.82 -23.58
N GLY A 720 -15.37 -2.18 -23.08
CA GLY A 720 -15.86 -0.88 -23.47
C GLY A 720 -17.24 -0.87 -24.10
N MET A 721 -17.93 0.25 -23.88
CA MET A 721 -19.30 0.50 -24.32
C MET A 721 -19.37 1.74 -25.20
N SER A 722 -20.24 1.69 -26.20
CA SER A 722 -20.59 2.82 -27.05
C SER A 722 -22.10 3.08 -26.97
N GLY A 723 -22.53 4.32 -27.20
CA GLY A 723 -23.95 4.69 -27.27
C GLY A 723 -24.49 5.40 -26.01
N PRO A 724 -25.82 5.46 -25.83
CA PRO A 724 -26.45 6.18 -24.72
C PRO A 724 -26.15 5.54 -23.35
N LEU A 725 -26.23 6.32 -22.27
CA LEU A 725 -25.99 5.82 -20.91
C LEU A 725 -27.06 4.78 -20.53
N ALA A 726 -26.75 3.86 -19.61
CA ALA A 726 -27.70 2.85 -19.13
C ALA A 726 -28.94 3.45 -18.44
N ASN A 727 -28.93 4.74 -18.13
CA ASN A 727 -30.11 5.47 -17.64
C ASN A 727 -31.17 5.69 -18.74
N GLU A 728 -30.77 5.64 -20.01
CA GLU A 728 -31.65 5.91 -21.13
C GLU A 728 -32.35 4.62 -21.59
N PRO A 729 -33.67 4.62 -21.81
CA PRO A 729 -34.42 3.42 -22.20
C PRO A 729 -33.97 2.77 -23.52
N ASN A 730 -33.35 3.55 -24.40
CA ASN A 730 -32.81 3.11 -25.69
C ASN A 730 -31.41 2.47 -25.58
N SER A 731 -30.79 2.44 -24.40
CA SER A 731 -29.47 1.87 -24.19
C SER A 731 -29.50 0.34 -24.16
N THR A 732 -28.54 -0.28 -24.85
CA THR A 732 -28.31 -1.73 -24.80
C THR A 732 -27.96 -2.21 -23.39
N MET A 733 -27.46 -1.30 -22.55
CA MET A 733 -27.07 -1.56 -21.17
C MET A 733 -28.19 -1.25 -20.15
N HIS A 734 -29.32 -0.69 -20.59
CA HIS A 734 -30.41 -0.27 -19.69
C HIS A 734 -30.93 -1.40 -18.79
N LYS A 735 -31.14 -2.60 -19.36
CA LYS A 735 -31.62 -3.77 -18.60
C LYS A 735 -30.58 -4.34 -17.62
N LEU A 736 -29.32 -3.98 -17.77
CA LEU A 736 -28.22 -4.43 -16.89
C LEU A 736 -28.01 -3.49 -15.71
N LYS A 737 -28.69 -2.33 -15.67
CA LYS A 737 -28.69 -1.41 -14.55
C LYS A 737 -29.58 -1.94 -13.41
N TRP A 738 -29.04 -2.84 -12.58
CA TRP A 738 -29.79 -3.44 -11.48
C TRP A 738 -29.91 -2.53 -10.25
N LEU A 739 -28.97 -1.59 -10.06
CA LEU A 739 -29.03 -0.59 -9.00
C LEU A 739 -29.15 0.83 -9.59
N SER A 740 -29.96 1.68 -8.97
CA SER A 740 -30.17 3.07 -9.40
C SER A 740 -28.88 3.91 -9.41
N THR A 741 -27.94 3.55 -8.54
CA THR A 741 -26.62 4.16 -8.34
C THR A 741 -25.56 3.75 -9.36
N TRP A 742 -25.85 2.77 -10.23
CA TRP A 742 -24.97 2.42 -11.33
C TRP A 742 -25.16 3.40 -12.49
N GLU A 743 -24.06 4.01 -12.93
CA GLU A 743 -24.07 5.16 -13.84
C GLU A 743 -23.31 4.88 -15.15
N PHE A 744 -23.24 3.63 -15.60
CA PHE A 744 -22.47 3.24 -16.80
C PHE A 744 -23.14 3.53 -18.14
#